data_AF-A0A6G1HWP1-F1
#
_entry.id   AF-A0A6G1HWP1-F1
#
_cell.length_a   1.000
_cell.length_b   1.000
_cell.length_c   1.000
_cell.angle_alpha   90.00
_cell.angle_beta   90.00
_cell.angle_gamma   90.00
#
_symmetry.space_group_name_H-M   'P 1'
#
loop_
_entity.id
_entity.type
_entity.pdbx_description
1 polymer ?
#
loop_
_entity_poly.entity_id
_entity_poly.type
_entity_poly.pdbx_seq_one_letter_code
_entity_poly.pdbx_strand_id
1 'polypeptide(L)'
;MKRKNSEPTPLNGSPKKRALSDEGAIKSFRAGLFDEAEAYRKEYAQSQPYKHGVIHKLIEDSLLRKVRDEIREHLHFTPKETDIYKIHQSGDLANLDGLDDSALSKLPSLLSLRDALYSPAFRHYISRVANSGPLSGKKTDMAINVYTPTCHLLCHDDVIGSRRLSYILYLTDPDLPWKAEWGGALRLYPTQKLKSEDGTETLVPSANFSVSIPPAFNQLSFFTIQPGESFHDVEEVYQRGPDNTEEDGGRIRMAISGWFHIPQEGEEGFEPGLEEKLAAKSSLSQLQSKADEFDLPRPSWIPIPALSTDESPDFTDAEFDWLLKYISPTYLTPDTVEELNEAFQDSSAVTLASFLHPKFAAKLHAYLAPLDAAPPSLPALPGHETQADIARPPHKQRFLYRQPAPEGSLAKTSDPTPLDLLLEDLLPNPLFARWIGLITGLELERAQVVARRFRRGLDYTLATAYEEEEPQLEVCLGITPVAEKEQKEQKETDEDDDEAVHGGYEVYMVGDEDEDEEEEKPDQPTSSTGAGQRKKSKADPAVYKSGGEGEDDGVLFTNPAGWNSLSIVLRDTGVLRFVKYVSKSAKNDRWDVTVDYALAAEDAEGDADGEADDGADEEGDDRHDDDEDEDEDGDDDDDDDDDDDDDDDE
;
A
#
# COMPACT_ATOMS: atom_id res chain seq x y z
N MET A 1 22.20 -20.02 56.09
CA MET A 1 23.45 -19.85 55.32
C MET A 1 23.19 -18.85 54.20
N LYS A 2 23.72 -17.63 54.32
CA LYS A 2 23.55 -16.53 53.36
C LYS A 2 24.44 -16.79 52.13
N ARG A 3 23.86 -16.75 50.94
CA ARG A 3 24.56 -16.87 49.65
C ARG A 3 25.41 -15.61 49.42
N LYS A 4 26.65 -15.81 48.98
CA LYS A 4 27.61 -14.75 48.61
C LYS A 4 27.18 -14.11 47.29
N ASN A 5 27.13 -12.78 47.27
CA ASN A 5 27.11 -11.95 46.07
C ASN A 5 28.33 -12.27 45.20
N SER A 6 28.09 -12.63 43.94
CA SER A 6 29.04 -12.45 42.85
C SER A 6 28.71 -11.13 42.16
N GLU A 7 29.68 -10.22 42.12
CA GLU A 7 29.58 -8.90 41.49
C GLU A 7 29.22 -9.00 39.99
N PRO A 8 28.43 -8.06 39.45
CA PRO A 8 28.17 -7.99 38.02
C PRO A 8 29.46 -7.61 37.29
N THR A 9 29.82 -8.44 36.30
CA THR A 9 30.91 -8.12 35.37
C THR A 9 30.48 -6.90 34.54
N PRO A 10 31.30 -5.85 34.41
CA PRO A 10 30.87 -4.63 33.73
C PRO A 10 30.69 -4.89 32.23
N LEU A 11 29.44 -4.77 31.77
CA LEU A 11 29.08 -4.46 30.39
C LEU A 11 29.53 -3.01 30.11
N ASN A 12 30.66 -2.85 29.42
CA ASN A 12 30.93 -1.80 28.44
C ASN A 12 32.44 -1.67 28.18
N GLY A 13 32.86 -2.06 26.98
CA GLY A 13 33.98 -1.41 26.33
C GLY A 13 33.53 0.00 25.91
N SER A 14 34.19 1.02 26.46
CA SER A 14 33.87 2.43 26.18
C SER A 14 33.77 2.76 24.67
N PRO A 15 32.88 3.70 24.26
CA PRO A 15 32.65 4.10 22.86
C PRO A 15 33.83 4.84 22.19
N LYS A 16 35.01 4.91 22.83
CA LYS A 16 36.17 5.68 22.36
C LYS A 16 37.14 4.92 21.46
N LYS A 17 36.86 3.66 21.06
CA LYS A 17 37.86 2.79 20.41
C LYS A 17 37.62 2.40 18.94
N ARG A 18 36.62 2.93 18.24
CA ARG A 18 36.30 2.48 16.86
C ARG A 18 36.00 3.55 15.80
N ALA A 19 36.17 4.84 16.07
CA ALA A 19 36.07 5.83 14.97
C ALA A 19 37.32 5.73 14.08
N LEU A 20 37.15 5.26 12.84
CA LEU A 20 38.18 5.37 11.80
C LEU A 20 38.62 6.84 11.68
N SER A 21 39.92 7.10 11.62
CA SER A 21 40.40 8.45 11.31
C SER A 21 40.00 8.83 9.88
N ASP A 22 39.85 10.12 9.58
CA ASP A 22 39.50 10.58 8.23
C ASP A 22 40.49 10.05 7.18
N GLU A 23 41.80 10.06 7.47
CA GLU A 23 42.81 9.47 6.59
C GLU A 23 42.65 7.96 6.38
N GLY A 24 42.14 7.25 7.39
CA GLY A 24 41.83 5.83 7.31
C GLY A 24 40.57 5.58 6.48
N ALA A 25 39.51 6.37 6.72
CA ALA A 25 38.24 6.28 5.99
C ALA A 25 38.42 6.60 4.51
N ILE A 26 39.19 7.64 4.16
CA ILE A 26 39.46 8.03 2.77
C ILE A 26 40.06 6.88 1.95
N LYS A 27 40.88 6.01 2.56
CA LYS A 27 41.50 4.86 1.88
C LYS A 27 40.50 3.75 1.53
N SER A 28 39.32 3.74 2.15
CA SER A 28 38.23 2.81 1.81
C SER A 28 37.50 3.21 0.54
N PHE A 29 37.67 4.44 0.04
CA PHE A 29 37.04 4.94 -1.17
C PHE A 29 37.97 4.86 -2.37
N ARG A 30 37.42 4.94 -3.59
CA ARG A 30 38.27 5.02 -4.80
C ARG A 30 39.20 6.23 -4.73
N ALA A 31 40.40 6.08 -5.30
CA ALA A 31 41.31 7.20 -5.48
C ALA A 31 40.65 8.32 -6.31
N GLY A 32 40.73 9.56 -5.84
CA GLY A 32 40.19 10.75 -6.51
C GLY A 32 38.72 11.07 -6.22
N LEU A 33 37.97 10.22 -5.50
CA LEU A 33 36.54 10.43 -5.24
C LEU A 33 36.24 11.82 -4.65
N PHE A 34 37.02 12.21 -3.64
CA PHE A 34 36.82 13.46 -2.89
C PHE A 34 37.18 14.71 -3.71
N ASP A 35 37.99 14.57 -4.77
CA ASP A 35 38.34 15.66 -5.69
C ASP A 35 37.22 15.98 -6.68
N GLU A 36 36.28 15.06 -6.87
CA GLU A 36 35.18 15.16 -7.84
C GLU A 36 33.88 15.75 -7.25
N ALA A 37 33.91 16.23 -6.00
CA ALA A 37 32.72 16.71 -5.29
C ALA A 37 31.93 17.78 -6.07
N GLU A 38 32.61 18.69 -6.77
CA GLU A 38 31.94 19.77 -7.51
C GLU A 38 31.24 19.29 -8.78
N ALA A 39 31.79 18.25 -9.43
CA ALA A 39 31.15 17.64 -10.61
C ALA A 39 29.84 16.96 -10.21
N TYR A 40 29.89 16.11 -9.17
CA TYR A 40 28.70 15.44 -8.65
C TYR A 40 27.68 16.41 -8.09
N ARG A 41 28.10 17.49 -7.43
CA ARG A 41 27.18 18.56 -6.96
C ARG A 41 26.42 19.19 -8.12
N LYS A 42 27.08 19.44 -9.25
CA LYS A 42 26.43 20.01 -10.45
C LYS A 42 25.45 19.02 -11.07
N GLU A 43 25.83 17.76 -11.20
CA GLU A 43 24.94 16.69 -11.70
C GLU A 43 23.70 16.55 -10.80
N TYR A 44 23.90 16.48 -9.48
CA TYR A 44 22.84 16.42 -8.49
C TYR A 44 21.89 17.62 -8.61
N ALA A 45 22.42 18.84 -8.70
CA ALA A 45 21.62 20.06 -8.83
C ALA A 45 20.81 20.11 -10.13
N GLN A 46 21.24 19.45 -11.20
CA GLN A 46 20.58 19.44 -12.50
C GLN A 46 19.61 18.26 -12.69
N SER A 47 19.68 17.26 -11.82
CA SER A 47 18.87 16.05 -11.88
C SER A 47 17.36 16.32 -11.69
N GLN A 48 16.55 15.42 -12.26
CA GLN A 48 15.09 15.38 -12.31
C GLN A 48 14.66 13.89 -12.27
N PRO A 49 13.48 13.50 -11.77
CA PRO A 49 12.33 14.34 -11.41
C PRO A 49 12.48 15.13 -10.11
N TYR A 50 13.30 14.63 -9.19
CA TYR A 50 13.77 15.34 -8.02
C TYR A 50 15.28 15.17 -7.90
N LYS A 51 15.88 15.85 -6.92
CA LYS A 51 17.34 15.88 -6.80
C LYS A 51 17.87 14.53 -6.34
N HIS A 52 18.69 13.91 -7.19
CA HIS A 52 19.32 12.62 -6.96
C HIS A 52 20.71 12.59 -7.58
N GLY A 53 21.55 11.66 -7.12
CA GLY A 53 22.91 11.48 -7.61
C GLY A 53 23.25 10.01 -7.82
N VAL A 54 24.17 9.77 -8.75
CA VAL A 54 24.74 8.45 -9.04
C VAL A 54 26.26 8.56 -9.09
N ILE A 55 26.95 7.84 -8.21
CA ILE A 55 28.42 7.77 -8.18
C ILE A 55 28.85 6.36 -8.54
N HIS A 56 29.52 6.20 -9.68
CA HIS A 56 30.11 4.92 -10.07
C HIS A 56 31.46 4.71 -9.39
N LYS A 57 31.78 3.46 -9.03
CA LYS A 57 33.04 3.05 -8.39
C LYS A 57 33.30 3.85 -7.10
N LEU A 58 32.38 3.79 -6.14
CA LEU A 58 32.47 4.56 -4.89
C LEU A 58 33.63 4.07 -3.99
N ILE A 59 33.63 2.78 -3.69
CA ILE A 59 34.50 2.11 -2.72
C ILE A 59 35.75 1.58 -3.43
N GLU A 60 36.85 1.42 -2.70
CA GLU A 60 38.02 0.70 -3.20
C GLU A 60 37.62 -0.74 -3.58
N ASP A 61 38.01 -1.18 -4.77
CA ASP A 61 37.47 -2.39 -5.41
C ASP A 61 37.75 -3.67 -4.58
N SER A 62 38.96 -3.80 -4.04
CA SER A 62 39.35 -4.95 -3.21
C SER A 62 38.54 -5.00 -1.92
N LEU A 63 38.30 -3.87 -1.28
CA LEU A 63 37.43 -3.78 -0.11
C LEU A 63 36.01 -4.22 -0.45
N LEU A 64 35.39 -3.69 -1.50
CA LEU A 64 33.98 -4.01 -1.78
C LEU A 64 33.78 -5.46 -2.24
N ARG A 65 34.76 -6.05 -2.95
CA ARG A 65 34.75 -7.49 -3.28
C ARG A 65 34.77 -8.35 -2.00
N LYS A 66 35.63 -8.03 -1.03
CA LYS A 66 35.67 -8.73 0.27
C LYS A 66 34.38 -8.57 1.05
N VAL A 67 33.78 -7.37 1.07
CA VAL A 67 32.46 -7.14 1.69
C VAL A 67 31.43 -8.08 1.07
N ARG A 68 31.39 -8.15 -0.27
CA ARG A 68 30.47 -9.05 -0.98
C ARG A 68 30.69 -10.52 -0.62
N ASP A 69 31.95 -10.96 -0.53
CA ASP A 69 32.29 -12.34 -0.18
C ASP A 69 31.89 -12.66 1.27
N GLU A 70 32.18 -11.76 2.23
CA GLU A 70 31.77 -11.88 3.63
C GLU A 70 30.24 -12.01 3.76
N ILE A 71 29.48 -11.20 3.03
CA ILE A 71 28.01 -11.27 3.04
C ILE A 71 27.54 -12.63 2.54
N ARG A 72 28.08 -13.12 1.42
CA ARG A 72 27.67 -14.40 0.82
C ARG A 72 28.05 -15.61 1.67
N GLU A 73 29.17 -15.54 2.39
CA GLU A 73 29.69 -16.67 3.17
C GLU A 73 29.11 -16.75 4.59
N HIS A 74 28.66 -15.62 5.16
CA HIS A 74 28.38 -15.53 6.59
C HIS A 74 26.98 -15.04 6.95
N LEU A 75 26.23 -14.46 6.03
CA LEU A 75 24.87 -13.98 6.29
C LEU A 75 23.82 -14.89 5.65
N HIS A 76 22.71 -15.07 6.37
CA HIS A 76 21.55 -15.80 5.89
C HIS A 76 20.42 -14.81 5.61
N PHE A 77 19.70 -15.04 4.52
CA PHE A 77 18.58 -14.20 4.10
C PHE A 77 17.31 -15.03 4.05
N THR A 78 16.23 -14.47 4.60
CA THR A 78 14.91 -15.10 4.61
C THR A 78 14.02 -14.33 3.64
N PRO A 79 13.23 -15.02 2.78
CA PRO A 79 12.23 -14.35 1.97
C PRO A 79 11.19 -13.67 2.86
N LYS A 80 10.83 -12.44 2.52
CA LYS A 80 9.75 -11.67 3.12
C LYS A 80 8.90 -11.10 1.98
N GLU A 81 7.60 -11.30 2.07
CA GLU A 81 6.62 -10.77 1.14
C GLU A 81 5.57 -10.01 1.94
N THR A 82 5.19 -8.85 1.42
CA THR A 82 4.08 -8.02 1.90
C THR A 82 3.27 -7.53 0.71
N ASP A 83 2.26 -6.70 0.91
CA ASP A 83 1.63 -5.96 -0.19
C ASP A 83 2.67 -5.19 -1.07
N ILE A 84 3.55 -4.41 -0.43
CA ILE A 84 4.47 -3.45 -1.06
C ILE A 84 5.81 -4.03 -1.54
N TYR A 85 6.26 -5.19 -1.04
CA TYR A 85 7.51 -5.79 -1.53
C TYR A 85 7.55 -7.31 -1.50
N LYS A 86 8.54 -7.85 -2.21
CA LYS A 86 9.00 -9.24 -2.12
C LYS A 86 10.52 -9.21 -2.17
N ILE A 87 11.20 -9.51 -1.05
CA ILE A 87 12.66 -9.40 -0.92
C ILE A 87 13.24 -10.52 -0.07
N HIS A 88 14.54 -10.75 -0.19
CA HIS A 88 15.30 -11.54 0.79
C HIS A 88 16.02 -10.58 1.73
N GLN A 89 15.59 -10.57 2.99
CA GLN A 89 16.17 -9.71 4.03
C GLN A 89 16.94 -10.56 5.03
N SER A 90 18.08 -10.05 5.48
CA SER A 90 18.84 -10.69 6.55
C SER A 90 18.19 -10.35 7.89
N GLY A 91 17.55 -11.33 8.53
CA GLY A 91 16.90 -11.18 9.84
C GLY A 91 17.86 -10.76 10.97
N ASP A 92 19.16 -10.94 10.77
CA ASP A 92 20.20 -10.64 11.76
C ASP A 92 20.69 -9.18 11.75
N LEU A 93 20.25 -8.36 10.78
CA LEU A 93 20.90 -7.10 10.40
C LEU A 93 20.02 -5.86 10.55
N ALA A 94 18.99 -5.93 11.40
CA ALA A 94 18.11 -4.80 11.72
C ALA A 94 18.91 -3.54 12.13
N ASN A 95 20.13 -3.74 12.64
CA ASN A 95 21.30 -2.88 12.50
C ASN A 95 22.55 -3.76 12.68
N LEU A 96 23.66 -3.48 11.99
CA LEU A 96 24.93 -4.21 12.19
C LEU A 96 25.35 -4.30 13.66
N ASP A 97 25.00 -3.30 14.47
CA ASP A 97 25.28 -3.27 15.91
C ASP A 97 24.43 -4.24 16.74
N GLY A 98 23.40 -4.87 16.16
CA GLY A 98 22.57 -5.91 16.78
C GLY A 98 23.13 -7.32 16.65
N LEU A 99 24.17 -7.53 15.84
CA LEU A 99 24.85 -8.82 15.70
C LEU A 99 25.72 -9.13 16.91
N ASP A 100 25.81 -10.40 17.29
CA ASP A 100 26.72 -10.82 18.37
C ASP A 100 28.20 -10.66 17.96
N ASP A 101 29.09 -10.57 18.96
CA ASP A 101 30.53 -10.37 18.73
C ASP A 101 31.15 -11.48 17.85
N SER A 102 30.57 -12.68 17.89
CA SER A 102 30.99 -13.83 17.07
C SER A 102 30.67 -13.61 15.59
N ALA A 103 29.46 -13.16 15.26
CA ALA A 103 29.05 -12.83 13.90
C ALA A 103 29.82 -11.61 13.37
N LEU A 104 29.96 -10.55 14.18
CA LEU A 104 30.72 -9.36 13.80
C LEU A 104 32.19 -9.65 13.50
N SER A 105 32.80 -10.61 14.20
CA SER A 105 34.19 -11.00 13.96
C SER A 105 34.42 -11.62 12.57
N LYS A 106 33.36 -12.13 11.93
CA LYS A 106 33.39 -12.69 10.57
C LYS A 106 33.15 -11.65 9.48
N LEU A 107 32.80 -10.42 9.86
CA LEU A 107 32.41 -9.34 8.93
C LEU A 107 33.34 -8.11 8.99
N PRO A 108 34.68 -8.26 9.05
CA PRO A 108 35.58 -7.13 9.25
C PRO A 108 35.58 -6.12 8.08
N SER A 109 35.42 -6.57 6.84
CA SER A 109 35.36 -5.68 5.67
C SER A 109 34.05 -4.91 5.65
N LEU A 110 32.94 -5.56 5.99
CA LEU A 110 31.63 -4.90 6.12
C LEU A 110 31.63 -3.83 7.21
N LEU A 111 32.25 -4.11 8.37
CA LEU A 111 32.47 -3.10 9.41
C LEU A 111 33.33 -1.93 8.91
N SER A 112 34.41 -2.21 8.18
CA SER A 112 35.26 -1.17 7.58
C SER A 112 34.50 -0.32 6.55
N LEU A 113 33.57 -0.91 5.80
CA LEU A 113 32.70 -0.18 4.88
C LEU A 113 31.73 0.74 5.64
N ARG A 114 31.02 0.22 6.64
CA ARG A 114 30.11 1.01 7.49
C ARG A 114 30.83 2.19 8.11
N ASP A 115 31.94 1.94 8.79
CA ASP A 115 32.69 2.98 9.48
C ASP A 115 33.25 4.04 8.51
N ALA A 116 33.56 3.65 7.26
CA ALA A 116 33.94 4.60 6.21
C ALA A 116 32.76 5.44 5.71
N LEU A 117 31.58 4.84 5.47
CA LEU A 117 30.37 5.56 5.06
C LEU A 117 29.89 6.56 6.13
N TYR A 118 29.96 6.21 7.41
CA TYR A 118 29.55 7.11 8.50
C TYR A 118 30.69 8.00 9.03
N SER A 119 31.87 7.93 8.43
CA SER A 119 33.01 8.78 8.78
C SER A 119 32.70 10.28 8.57
N PRO A 120 33.32 11.20 9.35
CA PRO A 120 33.22 12.63 9.09
C PRO A 120 33.59 13.00 7.65
N ALA A 121 34.71 12.46 7.13
CA ALA A 121 35.14 12.70 5.75
C ALA A 121 34.03 12.44 4.71
N PHE A 122 33.38 11.26 4.76
CA PHE A 122 32.35 10.93 3.77
C PHE A 122 31.04 11.69 4.02
N ARG A 123 30.62 11.88 5.27
CA ARG A 123 29.42 12.66 5.60
C ARG A 123 29.54 14.10 5.12
N HIS A 124 30.69 14.75 5.30
CA HIS A 124 30.93 16.09 4.74
C HIS A 124 30.93 16.10 3.21
N TYR A 125 31.53 15.09 2.59
CA TYR A 125 31.53 14.95 1.13
C TYR A 125 30.11 14.83 0.57
N ILE A 126 29.34 13.84 1.04
CA ILE A 126 28.01 13.54 0.48
C ILE A 126 27.00 14.64 0.80
N SER A 127 27.05 15.24 1.99
CA SER A 127 26.19 16.38 2.34
C SER A 127 26.47 17.63 1.50
N ARG A 128 27.73 17.86 1.11
CA ARG A 128 28.10 18.95 0.19
C ARG A 128 27.61 18.69 -1.23
N VAL A 129 27.70 17.45 -1.70
CA VAL A 129 27.20 17.04 -3.03
C VAL A 129 25.68 17.19 -3.10
N ALA A 130 24.97 16.61 -2.13
CA ALA A 130 23.51 16.59 -2.07
C ALA A 130 22.89 17.91 -1.58
N ASN A 131 23.69 18.81 -1.01
CA ASN A 131 23.22 20.00 -0.31
C ASN A 131 22.17 19.68 0.78
N SER A 132 22.36 18.57 1.50
CA SER A 132 21.40 18.03 2.47
C SER A 132 21.44 18.68 3.84
N GLY A 133 22.48 19.47 4.12
CA GLY A 133 22.86 19.84 5.49
C GLY A 133 23.59 18.70 6.22
N PRO A 134 23.98 18.92 7.48
CA PRO A 134 24.81 18.00 8.26
C PRO A 134 24.11 16.64 8.47
N LEU A 135 24.88 15.57 8.65
CA LEU A 135 24.40 14.20 8.75
C LEU A 135 24.95 13.54 10.01
N SER A 136 24.13 12.74 10.70
CA SER A 136 24.55 11.98 11.88
C SER A 136 25.64 10.96 11.52
N GLY A 137 26.67 10.89 12.36
CA GLY A 137 27.66 9.80 12.36
C GLY A 137 27.40 8.77 13.47
N LYS A 138 26.59 9.12 14.48
CA LYS A 138 26.19 8.22 15.57
C LYS A 138 25.04 7.30 15.18
N LYS A 139 23.99 7.83 14.54
CA LYS A 139 22.80 7.07 14.14
C LYS A 139 23.05 6.43 12.78
N THR A 140 23.66 5.26 12.81
CA THR A 140 23.89 4.44 11.62
C THR A 140 22.64 3.61 11.33
N ASP A 141 22.19 3.60 10.07
CA ASP A 141 21.02 2.85 9.63
C ASP A 141 21.33 2.26 8.25
N MET A 142 21.61 0.96 8.23
CA MET A 142 22.07 0.25 7.04
C MET A 142 21.59 -1.19 7.07
N ALA A 143 20.96 -1.61 5.98
CA ALA A 143 20.40 -2.93 5.77
C ALA A 143 20.92 -3.54 4.46
N ILE A 144 21.00 -4.87 4.43
CA ILE A 144 21.40 -5.63 3.25
C ILE A 144 20.18 -6.36 2.73
N ASN A 145 19.86 -6.11 1.47
CA ASN A 145 18.72 -6.70 0.80
C ASN A 145 19.17 -7.40 -0.48
N VAL A 146 18.61 -8.59 -0.70
CA VAL A 146 18.84 -9.38 -1.91
C VAL A 146 17.52 -9.51 -2.67
N TYR A 147 17.57 -9.15 -3.95
CA TYR A 147 16.46 -9.28 -4.89
C TYR A 147 16.85 -10.35 -5.91
N THR A 148 16.05 -11.42 -5.95
CA THR A 148 16.13 -12.50 -6.93
C THR A 148 14.97 -12.35 -7.93
N PRO A 149 14.88 -13.16 -9.00
CA PRO A 149 13.73 -13.13 -9.89
C PRO A 149 12.39 -13.05 -9.14
N THR A 150 11.47 -12.19 -9.62
CA THR A 150 10.17 -11.80 -9.02
C THR A 150 10.23 -10.82 -7.84
N CYS A 151 11.39 -10.62 -7.21
CA CYS A 151 11.54 -9.64 -6.13
C CYS A 151 11.36 -8.20 -6.64
N HIS A 152 10.69 -7.38 -5.86
CA HIS A 152 10.35 -5.98 -6.15
C HIS A 152 10.14 -5.21 -4.84
N LEU A 153 10.17 -3.88 -4.92
CA LEU A 153 9.73 -2.96 -3.87
C LEU A 153 8.97 -1.83 -4.57
N LEU A 154 7.71 -1.63 -4.23
CA LEU A 154 6.82 -0.70 -4.94
C LEU A 154 7.01 0.76 -4.49
N CYS A 155 6.23 1.67 -5.08
CA CYS A 155 6.44 3.11 -4.93
C CYS A 155 6.26 3.60 -3.48
N HIS A 156 7.27 4.28 -2.94
CA HIS A 156 7.29 4.90 -1.61
C HIS A 156 8.22 6.13 -1.62
N ASP A 157 8.26 6.93 -0.55
CA ASP A 157 9.02 8.20 -0.52
C ASP A 157 10.16 8.27 0.52
N ASP A 158 10.33 7.21 1.32
CA ASP A 158 11.33 7.06 2.39
C ASP A 158 11.19 8.01 3.60
N VAL A 159 10.08 8.74 3.72
CA VAL A 159 9.85 9.77 4.74
C VAL A 159 9.48 9.14 6.08
N ILE A 160 10.50 8.80 6.88
CA ILE A 160 10.32 8.14 8.17
C ILE A 160 11.27 8.74 9.21
N GLY A 161 10.71 9.17 10.34
CA GLY A 161 11.45 9.67 11.50
C GLY A 161 12.49 10.76 11.14
N SER A 162 13.74 10.55 11.54
CA SER A 162 14.86 11.48 11.34
C SER A 162 15.66 11.29 10.07
N ARG A 163 15.21 10.47 9.12
CA ARG A 163 15.96 10.22 7.88
C ARG A 163 16.09 11.52 7.06
N ARG A 164 17.28 11.76 6.50
CA ARG A 164 17.59 12.98 5.73
C ARG A 164 18.11 12.69 4.32
N LEU A 165 18.92 11.64 4.17
CA LEU A 165 19.47 11.23 2.88
C LEU A 165 19.41 9.71 2.76
N SER A 166 18.74 9.23 1.72
CA SER A 166 18.67 7.81 1.37
C SER A 166 19.83 7.45 0.44
N TYR A 167 20.40 6.26 0.59
CA TYR A 167 21.44 5.75 -0.29
C TYR A 167 21.30 4.24 -0.53
N ILE A 168 21.75 3.83 -1.72
CA ILE A 168 21.78 2.43 -2.15
C ILE A 168 23.14 2.18 -2.80
N LEU A 169 23.96 1.33 -2.18
CA LEU A 169 25.22 0.83 -2.73
C LEU A 169 24.99 -0.56 -3.31
N TYR A 170 25.23 -0.72 -4.60
CA TYR A 170 24.97 -1.97 -5.32
C TYR A 170 26.18 -2.92 -5.28
N LEU A 171 25.92 -4.18 -4.92
CA LEU A 171 26.88 -5.28 -4.82
C LEU A 171 26.51 -6.41 -5.79
N THR A 172 26.04 -6.06 -6.99
CA THR A 172 25.82 -7.03 -8.08
C THR A 172 27.12 -7.75 -8.44
N ASP A 173 27.06 -8.78 -9.29
CA ASP A 173 28.28 -9.51 -9.65
C ASP A 173 29.34 -8.58 -10.26
N PRO A 174 30.56 -8.51 -9.69
CA PRO A 174 31.60 -7.60 -10.16
C PRO A 174 32.23 -8.04 -11.49
N ASP A 175 32.09 -9.32 -11.86
CA ASP A 175 32.71 -9.92 -13.03
C ASP A 175 31.69 -10.24 -14.13
N LEU A 176 30.39 -10.21 -13.81
CA LEU A 176 29.27 -10.29 -14.74
C LEU A 176 28.38 -9.03 -14.65
N PRO A 177 28.62 -8.01 -15.50
CA PRO A 177 27.88 -6.75 -15.44
C PRO A 177 26.36 -6.92 -15.58
N TRP A 178 25.62 -6.24 -14.71
CA TRP A 178 24.16 -6.22 -14.75
C TRP A 178 23.65 -5.59 -16.05
N LYS A 179 22.59 -6.17 -16.62
CA LYS A 179 21.91 -5.61 -17.79
C LYS A 179 20.58 -4.99 -17.41
N ALA A 180 20.25 -3.86 -18.01
CA ALA A 180 18.98 -3.16 -17.77
C ALA A 180 17.76 -4.06 -18.07
N GLU A 181 17.85 -4.95 -19.05
CA GLU A 181 16.78 -5.91 -19.41
C GLU A 181 16.51 -6.98 -18.33
N TRP A 182 17.34 -7.08 -17.30
CA TRP A 182 17.10 -7.96 -16.15
C TRP A 182 16.22 -7.30 -15.08
N GLY A 183 15.83 -6.04 -15.27
CA GLY A 183 15.06 -5.28 -14.29
C GLY A 183 15.90 -4.87 -13.09
N GLY A 184 15.28 -4.72 -11.91
CA GLY A 184 15.99 -4.34 -10.68
C GLY A 184 16.46 -2.88 -10.63
N ALA A 185 16.02 -2.03 -11.56
CA ALA A 185 16.38 -0.62 -11.58
C ALA A 185 15.74 0.16 -10.42
N LEU A 186 16.43 1.18 -9.92
CA LEU A 186 15.81 2.23 -9.12
C LEU A 186 15.02 3.14 -10.07
N ARG A 187 13.69 3.24 -9.90
CA ARG A 187 12.85 4.13 -10.73
C ARG A 187 12.37 5.33 -9.91
N LEU A 188 12.38 6.51 -10.52
CA LEU A 188 12.02 7.77 -9.86
C LEU A 188 10.76 8.35 -10.49
N TYR A 189 9.82 8.80 -9.65
CA TYR A 189 8.52 9.30 -10.06
C TYR A 189 8.48 10.84 -10.03
N PRO A 190 8.01 11.50 -11.10
CA PRO A 190 7.72 12.92 -11.07
C PRO A 190 6.48 13.22 -10.24
N THR A 191 6.51 14.36 -9.58
CA THR A 191 5.34 14.93 -8.92
C THR A 191 4.86 16.18 -9.65
N GLN A 192 3.56 16.42 -9.58
CA GLN A 192 2.92 17.60 -10.13
C GLN A 192 2.23 18.36 -9.00
N LYS A 193 2.40 19.68 -8.97
CA LYS A 193 1.60 20.54 -8.11
C LYS A 193 0.20 20.66 -8.67
N LEU A 194 -0.79 20.20 -7.90
CA LEU A 194 -2.21 20.38 -8.16
C LEU A 194 -2.82 21.25 -7.06
N LYS A 195 -3.91 21.93 -7.38
CA LYS A 195 -4.60 22.84 -6.47
C LYS A 195 -5.97 22.26 -6.14
N SER A 196 -6.22 22.03 -4.86
CA SER A 196 -7.49 21.52 -4.33
C SER A 196 -8.59 22.59 -4.43
N GLU A 197 -9.85 22.17 -4.27
CA GLU A 197 -11.01 23.07 -4.23
C GLU A 197 -10.88 24.18 -3.17
N ASP A 198 -10.26 23.88 -2.02
CA ASP A 198 -10.01 24.85 -0.93
C ASP A 198 -8.87 25.84 -1.26
N GLY A 199 -8.18 25.63 -2.38
CA GLY A 199 -7.08 26.44 -2.86
C GLY A 199 -5.69 26.03 -2.37
N THR A 200 -5.57 24.96 -1.59
CA THR A 200 -4.30 24.37 -1.13
C THR A 200 -3.55 23.75 -2.31
N GLU A 201 -2.24 24.01 -2.41
CA GLU A 201 -1.37 23.34 -3.38
C GLU A 201 -0.77 22.07 -2.78
N THR A 202 -0.98 20.94 -3.45
CA THR A 202 -0.50 19.61 -3.04
C THR A 202 0.34 18.99 -4.15
N LEU A 203 1.39 18.27 -3.79
CA LEU A 203 2.22 17.51 -4.73
C LEU A 203 1.65 16.11 -4.91
N VAL A 204 1.33 15.77 -6.16
CA VAL A 204 0.73 14.50 -6.52
C VAL A 204 1.68 13.74 -7.43
N PRO A 205 2.12 12.52 -7.07
CA PRO A 205 2.98 11.72 -7.92
C PRO A 205 2.24 11.25 -9.18
N SER A 206 2.95 11.26 -10.30
CA SER A 206 2.48 10.66 -11.54
C SER A 206 2.38 9.14 -11.40
N ALA A 207 1.41 8.52 -12.08
CA ALA A 207 1.32 7.07 -12.17
C ALA A 207 2.51 6.41 -12.90
N ASN A 208 3.33 7.19 -13.62
CA ASN A 208 4.48 6.68 -14.37
C ASN A 208 5.78 7.30 -13.86
N PHE A 209 6.81 6.47 -13.75
CA PHE A 209 8.18 6.93 -13.51
C PHE A 209 8.73 7.66 -14.75
N SER A 210 9.71 8.54 -14.55
CA SER A 210 10.38 9.27 -15.63
C SER A 210 11.87 8.95 -15.76
N VAL A 211 12.46 8.33 -14.72
CA VAL A 211 13.87 7.92 -14.68
C VAL A 211 13.96 6.47 -14.21
N SER A 212 14.88 5.71 -14.81
CA SER A 212 15.22 4.34 -14.42
C SER A 212 16.75 4.21 -14.40
N ILE A 213 17.29 3.74 -13.27
CA ILE A 213 18.73 3.63 -13.01
C ILE A 213 19.06 2.15 -12.75
N PRO A 214 19.60 1.43 -13.74
CA PRO A 214 20.02 0.04 -13.55
C PRO A 214 21.16 -0.09 -12.53
N PRO A 215 21.12 -1.11 -11.65
CA PRO A 215 22.17 -1.31 -10.66
C PRO A 215 23.48 -1.74 -11.34
N ALA A 216 24.61 -1.37 -10.77
CA ALA A 216 25.92 -1.86 -11.21
C ALA A 216 26.84 -2.00 -10.01
N PHE A 217 27.74 -2.97 -10.03
CA PHE A 217 28.67 -3.19 -8.93
C PHE A 217 29.43 -1.89 -8.59
N ASN A 218 29.51 -1.58 -7.29
CA ASN A 218 30.19 -0.39 -6.77
C ASN A 218 29.57 0.95 -7.23
N GLN A 219 28.31 0.95 -7.64
CA GLN A 219 27.53 2.16 -7.91
C GLN A 219 26.76 2.57 -6.64
N LEU A 220 26.77 3.85 -6.31
CA LEU A 220 25.94 4.47 -5.27
C LEU A 220 24.86 5.32 -5.92
N SER A 221 23.59 5.03 -5.65
CA SER A 221 22.49 5.97 -5.87
C SER A 221 22.10 6.63 -4.56
N PHE A 222 21.79 7.94 -4.57
CA PHE A 222 21.37 8.65 -3.36
C PHE A 222 20.51 9.87 -3.67
N PHE A 223 19.70 10.29 -2.71
CA PHE A 223 18.86 11.48 -2.79
C PHE A 223 18.50 11.99 -1.39
N THR A 224 18.27 13.29 -1.28
CA THR A 224 17.67 13.89 -0.08
C THR A 224 16.21 13.49 0.02
N ILE A 225 15.77 13.09 1.21
CA ILE A 225 14.38 12.72 1.45
C ILE A 225 13.55 13.99 1.52
N GLN A 226 12.46 14.02 0.74
CA GLN A 226 11.59 15.16 0.59
C GLN A 226 10.14 14.69 0.69
N PRO A 227 9.41 15.06 1.77
CA PRO A 227 8.00 14.71 1.96
C PRO A 227 7.15 15.03 0.74
N GLY A 228 6.48 14.01 0.18
CA GLY A 228 5.64 14.16 -1.00
C GLY A 228 6.37 14.41 -2.33
N GLU A 229 7.70 14.27 -2.39
CA GLU A 229 8.49 14.45 -3.63
C GLU A 229 9.38 13.25 -3.98
N SER A 230 10.07 12.65 -3.01
CA SER A 230 11.11 11.63 -3.26
C SER A 230 10.57 10.23 -3.57
N PHE A 231 9.50 10.14 -4.37
CA PHE A 231 8.85 8.89 -4.74
C PHE A 231 9.71 8.03 -5.66
N HIS A 232 9.97 6.80 -5.24
CA HIS A 232 10.78 5.83 -5.97
C HIS A 232 10.36 4.40 -5.68
N ASP A 233 10.86 3.48 -6.49
CA ASP A 233 10.67 2.05 -6.31
C ASP A 233 11.90 1.24 -6.76
N VAL A 234 11.85 -0.07 -6.54
CA VAL A 234 12.76 -1.04 -7.17
C VAL A 234 11.96 -1.87 -8.16
N GLU A 235 12.25 -1.68 -9.44
CA GLU A 235 11.71 -2.49 -10.53
C GLU A 235 11.93 -3.97 -10.23
N GLU A 236 10.94 -4.80 -10.59
CA GLU A 236 11.06 -6.25 -10.47
C GLU A 236 12.35 -6.77 -11.11
N VAL A 237 13.04 -7.67 -10.43
CA VAL A 237 14.10 -8.46 -11.06
C VAL A 237 13.42 -9.51 -11.94
N TYR A 238 13.54 -9.38 -13.25
CA TYR A 238 12.78 -10.21 -14.17
C TYR A 238 13.30 -11.64 -14.18
N GLN A 239 12.38 -12.60 -14.27
CA GLN A 239 12.72 -13.99 -14.51
C GLN A 239 13.33 -14.18 -15.90
N ARG A 240 14.19 -15.19 -16.01
CA ARG A 240 14.74 -15.59 -17.30
C ARG A 240 13.62 -16.21 -18.14
N GLY A 241 13.51 -15.77 -19.40
CA GLY A 241 12.59 -16.39 -20.35
C GLY A 241 12.99 -17.86 -20.65
N PRO A 242 12.03 -18.73 -20.97
CA PRO A 242 12.26 -20.18 -21.13
C PRO A 242 13.28 -20.53 -22.21
N ASP A 243 13.36 -19.72 -23.28
CA ASP A 243 14.28 -19.94 -24.41
C ASP A 243 15.65 -19.27 -24.22
N ASN A 244 15.87 -18.56 -23.11
CA ASN A 244 17.13 -17.85 -22.87
C ASN A 244 18.13 -18.77 -22.16
N THR A 245 19.26 -19.05 -22.82
CA THR A 245 20.34 -19.89 -22.29
C THR A 245 21.55 -19.08 -21.78
N GLU A 246 21.45 -17.75 -21.74
CA GLU A 246 22.53 -16.87 -21.31
C GLU A 246 22.95 -17.15 -19.85
N GLU A 247 24.24 -17.08 -19.56
CA GLU A 247 24.73 -17.08 -18.19
C GLU A 247 24.52 -15.68 -17.57
N ASP A 248 23.56 -15.56 -16.64
CA ASP A 248 23.17 -14.30 -16.00
C ASP A 248 23.44 -14.30 -14.48
N GLY A 249 24.21 -15.28 -13.99
CA GLY A 249 24.55 -15.42 -12.57
C GLY A 249 23.33 -15.60 -11.64
N GLY A 250 22.17 -15.98 -12.19
CA GLY A 250 20.91 -16.09 -11.43
C GLY A 250 20.21 -14.75 -11.17
N ARG A 251 20.68 -13.64 -11.75
CA ARG A 251 20.11 -12.29 -11.57
C ARG A 251 19.98 -11.89 -10.10
N ILE A 252 21.05 -12.09 -9.33
CA ILE A 252 21.08 -11.75 -7.90
C ILE A 252 21.45 -10.26 -7.75
N ARG A 253 20.45 -9.41 -7.50
CA ARG A 253 20.65 -7.99 -7.17
C ARG A 253 20.78 -7.84 -5.66
N MET A 254 22.02 -7.82 -5.19
CA MET A 254 22.35 -7.49 -3.81
C MET A 254 22.67 -6.01 -3.68
N ALA A 255 22.12 -5.37 -2.64
CA ALA A 255 22.41 -3.98 -2.32
C ALA A 255 22.51 -3.78 -0.80
N ILE A 256 23.36 -2.83 -0.43
CA ILE A 256 23.40 -2.27 0.91
C ILE A 256 22.69 -0.92 0.82
N SER A 257 21.50 -0.84 1.40
CA SER A 257 20.70 0.39 1.46
C SER A 257 20.75 0.96 2.87
N GLY A 258 20.62 2.27 3.00
CA GLY A 258 20.59 2.89 4.31
C GLY A 258 20.24 4.36 4.27
N TRP A 259 20.23 4.94 5.46
CA TRP A 259 19.90 6.33 5.66
C TRP A 259 20.96 7.04 6.48
N PHE A 260 21.22 8.29 6.12
CA PHE A 260 21.81 9.24 7.03
C PHE A 260 20.70 10.04 7.69
N HIS A 261 20.77 10.15 9.01
CA HIS A 261 19.81 10.90 9.81
C HIS A 261 20.23 12.35 10.00
N ILE A 262 19.29 13.19 10.42
CA ILE A 262 19.62 14.48 11.02
C ILE A 262 20.59 14.28 12.21
N PRO A 263 21.54 15.20 12.47
CA PRO A 263 22.47 15.07 13.58
C PRO A 263 21.73 14.89 14.91
N GLN A 264 22.29 14.07 15.80
CA GLN A 264 21.74 13.76 17.11
C GLN A 264 22.35 14.66 18.19
N GLU A 265 21.82 14.62 19.41
CA GLU A 265 22.35 15.43 20.51
C GLU A 265 23.87 15.23 20.68
N GLY A 266 24.60 16.35 20.75
CA GLY A 266 26.05 16.38 20.84
C GLY A 266 26.81 16.07 19.54
N GLU A 267 26.15 16.03 18.39
CA GLU A 267 26.79 16.04 17.07
C GLU A 267 26.83 17.45 16.45
N GLU A 268 27.76 17.66 15.53
CA GLU A 268 27.86 18.92 14.77
C GLU A 268 26.60 19.12 13.91
N GLY A 269 25.99 20.30 14.02
CA GLY A 269 24.77 20.63 13.28
C GLY A 269 23.48 20.08 13.89
N PHE A 270 23.52 19.60 15.15
CA PHE A 270 22.32 19.28 15.91
C PHE A 270 21.47 20.53 16.15
N GLU A 271 20.18 20.41 15.90
CA GLU A 271 19.18 21.44 16.11
C GLU A 271 18.09 20.88 17.04
N PRO A 272 17.97 21.39 18.29
CA PRO A 272 16.93 20.95 19.21
C PRO A 272 15.53 21.16 18.62
N GLY A 273 14.67 20.14 18.71
CA GLY A 273 13.30 20.21 18.21
C GLY A 273 13.14 19.98 16.70
N LEU A 274 14.22 19.69 15.96
CA LEU A 274 14.13 19.52 14.50
C LEU A 274 13.48 18.19 14.11
N GLU A 275 13.74 17.10 14.85
CA GLU A 275 13.14 15.80 14.59
C GLU A 275 11.61 15.88 14.73
N GLU A 276 11.16 16.50 15.82
CA GLU A 276 9.75 16.71 16.14
C GLU A 276 9.08 17.62 15.11
N LYS A 277 9.76 18.69 14.67
CA LYS A 277 9.25 19.59 13.61
C LYS A 277 9.14 18.90 12.25
N LEU A 278 10.09 18.01 11.93
CA LEU A 278 10.04 17.25 10.68
C LEU A 278 8.94 16.19 10.75
N ALA A 279 8.85 15.46 11.86
CA ALA A 279 7.79 14.49 12.13
C ALA A 279 6.40 15.13 12.05
N ALA A 280 6.22 16.34 12.59
CA ALA A 280 4.96 17.07 12.51
C ALA A 280 4.61 17.57 11.09
N LYS A 281 5.61 17.79 10.22
CA LYS A 281 5.39 18.15 8.81
C LYS A 281 5.21 16.93 7.91
N SER A 282 5.73 15.79 8.34
CA SER A 282 5.67 14.51 7.64
C SER A 282 4.58 13.60 8.18
N SER A 283 3.73 14.06 9.11
CA SER A 283 2.58 13.28 9.52
C SER A 283 1.74 13.02 8.28
N LEU A 284 1.79 11.77 7.82
CA LEU A 284 1.13 11.27 6.62
C LEU A 284 -0.34 11.71 6.58
N SER A 285 -1.01 11.81 7.74
CA SER A 285 -2.40 12.29 7.82
C SER A 285 -2.62 13.72 7.30
N GLN A 286 -1.67 14.65 7.45
CA GLN A 286 -1.81 16.02 6.95
C GLN A 286 -1.54 16.15 5.43
N LEU A 287 -0.71 15.26 4.88
CA LEU A 287 -0.35 15.26 3.46
C LEU A 287 -1.26 14.34 2.62
N GLN A 288 -1.73 13.22 3.18
CA GLN A 288 -2.61 12.24 2.52
C GLN A 288 -4.05 12.73 2.46
N SER A 289 -4.67 13.12 3.58
CA SER A 289 -6.10 13.52 3.61
C SER A 289 -6.48 14.63 2.62
N LYS A 290 -5.51 15.48 2.24
CA LYS A 290 -5.70 16.57 1.27
C LYS A 290 -5.31 16.19 -0.17
N ALA A 291 -4.57 15.10 -0.35
CA ALA A 291 -4.16 14.60 -1.66
C ALA A 291 -5.17 13.61 -2.25
N ASP A 292 -6.03 13.00 -1.41
CA ASP A 292 -7.02 11.99 -1.79
C ASP A 292 -8.02 12.51 -2.83
N GLU A 293 -8.21 13.84 -2.87
CA GLU A 293 -8.96 14.51 -3.93
C GLU A 293 -8.37 14.28 -5.34
N PHE A 294 -7.11 13.91 -5.47
CA PHE A 294 -6.48 13.70 -6.78
C PHE A 294 -6.32 12.24 -7.16
N ASP A 295 -6.73 11.33 -6.27
CA ASP A 295 -6.70 9.89 -6.50
C ASP A 295 -7.64 9.52 -7.65
N LEU A 296 -7.20 8.56 -8.46
CA LEU A 296 -8.00 7.98 -9.53
C LEU A 296 -7.99 6.45 -9.40
N PRO A 297 -9.09 5.76 -9.73
CA PRO A 297 -10.39 6.30 -10.13
C PRO A 297 -11.08 7.11 -9.01
N ARG A 298 -11.93 8.07 -9.39
CA ARG A 298 -12.78 8.78 -8.43
C ARG A 298 -13.98 7.90 -8.08
N PRO A 299 -14.40 7.81 -6.80
CA PRO A 299 -15.64 7.12 -6.45
C PRO A 299 -16.82 7.67 -7.26
N SER A 300 -17.63 6.78 -7.82
CA SER A 300 -18.81 7.13 -8.61
C SER A 300 -19.94 6.18 -8.25
N TRP A 301 -20.77 6.64 -7.32
CA TRP A 301 -21.92 5.90 -6.81
C TRP A 301 -23.14 6.13 -7.68
N ILE A 302 -23.81 5.04 -8.05
CA ILE A 302 -25.04 5.00 -8.84
C ILE A 302 -26.15 4.47 -7.93
N PRO A 303 -27.24 5.23 -7.70
CA PRO A 303 -28.38 4.74 -6.94
C PRO A 303 -28.96 3.48 -7.59
N ILE A 304 -29.43 2.53 -6.78
CA ILE A 304 -30.16 1.35 -7.23
C ILE A 304 -31.65 1.66 -7.15
N PRO A 305 -32.37 1.79 -8.28
CA PRO A 305 -33.81 1.98 -8.27
C PRO A 305 -34.52 0.86 -7.49
N ALA A 306 -35.42 1.25 -6.58
CA ALA A 306 -36.34 0.32 -5.95
C ALA A 306 -37.18 -0.38 -7.03
N LEU A 307 -37.11 -1.71 -7.07
CA LEU A 307 -38.08 -2.51 -7.81
C LEU A 307 -39.40 -2.47 -7.05
N SER A 308 -40.54 -2.39 -7.75
CA SER A 308 -41.86 -2.33 -7.10
C SER A 308 -42.07 -3.55 -6.21
N THR A 309 -42.09 -3.34 -4.90
CA THR A 309 -42.19 -4.35 -3.83
C THR A 309 -43.59 -4.93 -3.63
N ASP A 310 -44.57 -4.54 -4.46
CA ASP A 310 -45.94 -5.06 -4.43
C ASP A 310 -46.08 -6.47 -5.07
N GLU A 311 -45.01 -7.03 -5.66
CA GLU A 311 -45.01 -8.36 -6.29
C GLU A 311 -44.11 -9.37 -5.55
N SER A 312 -44.39 -10.66 -5.76
CA SER A 312 -43.80 -11.82 -5.08
C SER A 312 -42.27 -11.76 -4.88
N PRO A 313 -41.72 -12.44 -3.85
CA PRO A 313 -40.27 -12.59 -3.67
C PRO A 313 -39.60 -13.26 -4.89
N ASP A 314 -40.37 -14.02 -5.66
CA ASP A 314 -39.95 -14.66 -6.90
C ASP A 314 -39.77 -13.64 -8.05
N PHE A 315 -38.78 -13.87 -8.91
CA PHE A 315 -38.64 -13.13 -10.16
C PHE A 315 -39.76 -13.51 -11.14
N THR A 316 -40.25 -12.55 -11.92
CA THR A 316 -41.15 -12.82 -13.05
C THR A 316 -40.42 -13.57 -14.17
N ASP A 317 -41.15 -14.23 -15.05
CA ASP A 317 -40.57 -14.94 -16.22
C ASP A 317 -39.66 -14.02 -17.06
N ALA A 318 -40.03 -12.74 -17.22
CA ALA A 318 -39.26 -11.77 -17.99
C ALA A 318 -37.96 -11.33 -17.29
N GLU A 319 -37.99 -11.22 -15.97
CA GLU A 319 -36.81 -10.91 -15.15
C GLU A 319 -35.84 -12.10 -15.12
N PHE A 320 -36.36 -13.34 -14.95
CA PHE A 320 -35.58 -14.56 -15.07
C PHE A 320 -34.93 -14.69 -16.45
N ASP A 321 -35.70 -14.48 -17.53
CA ASP A 321 -35.18 -14.49 -18.90
C ASP A 321 -34.09 -13.43 -19.12
N TRP A 322 -34.16 -12.31 -18.41
CA TRP A 322 -33.12 -11.29 -18.43
C TRP A 322 -31.86 -11.75 -17.68
N LEU A 323 -31.98 -12.26 -16.45
CA LEU A 323 -30.86 -12.77 -15.64
C LEU A 323 -30.13 -13.92 -16.36
N LEU A 324 -30.88 -14.83 -16.99
CA LEU A 324 -30.33 -15.97 -17.76
C LEU A 324 -29.49 -15.56 -18.97
N LYS A 325 -29.55 -14.30 -19.43
CA LYS A 325 -28.62 -13.80 -20.46
C LYS A 325 -27.18 -13.75 -19.95
N TYR A 326 -27.02 -13.51 -18.65
CA TYR A 326 -25.75 -13.15 -18.03
C TYR A 326 -25.30 -14.16 -16.97
N ILE A 327 -26.21 -14.68 -16.15
CA ILE A 327 -25.93 -15.53 -14.99
C ILE A 327 -26.15 -17.00 -15.34
N SER A 328 -25.27 -17.88 -14.85
CA SER A 328 -25.43 -19.33 -15.00
C SER A 328 -26.73 -19.80 -14.34
N PRO A 329 -27.53 -20.66 -15.00
CA PRO A 329 -28.83 -21.08 -14.47
C PRO A 329 -28.77 -21.73 -13.09
N THR A 330 -27.64 -22.36 -12.73
CA THR A 330 -27.41 -22.98 -11.43
C THR A 330 -27.64 -21.98 -10.28
N TYR A 331 -27.16 -20.74 -10.44
CA TYR A 331 -27.21 -19.71 -9.42
C TYR A 331 -28.57 -19.00 -9.31
N LEU A 332 -29.52 -19.37 -10.15
CA LEU A 332 -30.88 -18.82 -10.16
C LEU A 332 -31.91 -19.82 -9.59
N THR A 333 -31.47 -21.00 -9.14
CA THR A 333 -32.37 -21.99 -8.53
C THR A 333 -32.60 -21.68 -7.05
N PRO A 334 -33.82 -21.87 -6.52
CA PRO A 334 -34.12 -21.57 -5.11
C PRO A 334 -33.17 -22.27 -4.14
N ASP A 335 -32.94 -23.58 -4.31
CA ASP A 335 -32.06 -24.38 -3.46
C ASP A 335 -30.64 -23.79 -3.40
N THR A 336 -30.07 -23.40 -4.55
CA THR A 336 -28.73 -22.80 -4.58
C THR A 336 -28.72 -21.39 -3.99
N VAL A 337 -29.78 -20.60 -4.17
CA VAL A 337 -29.86 -19.26 -3.55
C VAL A 337 -29.91 -19.37 -2.02
N GLU A 338 -30.66 -20.33 -1.48
CA GLU A 338 -30.73 -20.62 -0.04
C GLU A 338 -29.37 -21.10 0.49
N GLU A 339 -28.72 -22.06 -0.19
CA GLU A 339 -27.38 -22.54 0.17
C GLU A 339 -26.33 -21.41 0.18
N LEU A 340 -26.39 -20.50 -0.79
CA LEU A 340 -25.48 -19.35 -0.84
C LEU A 340 -25.75 -18.34 0.25
N ASN A 341 -27.02 -18.10 0.57
CA ASN A 341 -27.42 -17.23 1.67
C ASN A 341 -26.89 -17.77 3.01
N GLU A 342 -27.10 -19.05 3.31
CA GLU A 342 -26.58 -19.69 4.51
C GLU A 342 -25.05 -19.60 4.58
N ALA A 343 -24.35 -19.94 3.49
CA ALA A 343 -22.89 -19.88 3.44
C ALA A 343 -22.35 -18.46 3.65
N PHE A 344 -23.04 -17.45 3.11
CA PHE A 344 -22.66 -16.06 3.28
C PHE A 344 -22.90 -15.57 4.71
N GLN A 345 -24.02 -15.93 5.34
CA GLN A 345 -24.31 -15.59 6.73
C GLN A 345 -23.29 -16.20 7.71
N ASP A 346 -22.75 -17.39 7.39
CA ASP A 346 -21.75 -18.06 8.23
C ASP A 346 -20.33 -17.46 8.13
N SER A 347 -19.98 -16.88 6.99
CA SER A 347 -18.58 -16.54 6.66
C SER A 347 -18.35 -15.11 6.17
N SER A 348 -19.41 -14.35 5.93
CA SER A 348 -19.39 -13.02 5.31
C SER A 348 -18.68 -12.97 3.95
N ALA A 349 -18.40 -14.12 3.34
CA ALA A 349 -17.70 -14.21 2.07
C ALA A 349 -18.12 -15.46 1.28
N VAL A 350 -18.32 -15.34 -0.03
CA VAL A 350 -18.59 -16.50 -0.89
C VAL A 350 -17.93 -16.35 -2.25
N THR A 351 -17.53 -17.47 -2.85
CA THR A 351 -16.94 -17.52 -4.19
C THR A 351 -17.71 -18.46 -5.11
N LEU A 352 -18.13 -17.94 -6.26
CA LEU A 352 -18.94 -18.65 -7.25
C LEU A 352 -18.12 -18.91 -8.52
N ALA A 353 -17.79 -20.17 -8.76
CA ALA A 353 -17.09 -20.59 -9.97
C ALA A 353 -18.04 -20.71 -11.17
N SER A 354 -17.57 -20.33 -12.37
CA SER A 354 -18.39 -20.35 -13.59
C SER A 354 -19.69 -19.52 -13.46
N PHE A 355 -19.60 -18.36 -12.81
CA PHE A 355 -20.73 -17.48 -12.52
C PHE A 355 -21.52 -17.05 -13.76
N LEU A 356 -20.83 -16.50 -14.76
CA LEU A 356 -21.44 -16.03 -16.00
C LEU A 356 -21.98 -17.20 -16.82
N HIS A 357 -23.15 -16.98 -17.44
CA HIS A 357 -23.77 -17.89 -18.37
C HIS A 357 -22.76 -18.31 -19.46
N PRO A 358 -22.64 -19.62 -19.78
CA PRO A 358 -21.57 -20.12 -20.66
C PRO A 358 -21.47 -19.41 -22.02
N LYS A 359 -22.60 -19.03 -22.61
CA LYS A 359 -22.63 -18.28 -23.88
C LYS A 359 -22.08 -16.86 -23.75
N PHE A 360 -22.33 -16.20 -22.62
CA PHE A 360 -21.84 -14.84 -22.39
C PHE A 360 -20.35 -14.88 -22.04
N ALA A 361 -19.95 -15.79 -21.14
CA ALA A 361 -18.55 -16.05 -20.81
C ALA A 361 -17.71 -16.31 -22.07
N ALA A 362 -18.16 -17.18 -22.99
CA ALA A 362 -17.44 -17.45 -24.22
C ALA A 362 -17.26 -16.21 -25.13
N LYS A 363 -18.27 -15.33 -25.20
CA LYS A 363 -18.17 -14.06 -25.94
C LYS A 363 -17.18 -13.10 -25.29
N LEU A 364 -17.24 -12.98 -23.96
CA LEU A 364 -16.32 -12.14 -23.18
C LEU A 364 -14.89 -12.62 -23.33
N HIS A 365 -14.65 -13.93 -23.26
CA HIS A 365 -13.32 -14.52 -23.44
C HIS A 365 -12.74 -14.19 -24.82
N ALA A 366 -13.54 -14.41 -25.87
CA ALA A 366 -13.16 -14.11 -27.25
C ALA A 366 -12.85 -12.62 -27.48
N TYR A 367 -13.45 -11.73 -26.68
CA TYR A 367 -13.16 -10.30 -26.69
C TYR A 367 -11.88 -9.94 -25.92
N LEU A 368 -11.65 -10.51 -24.73
CA LEU A 368 -10.53 -10.16 -23.85
C LEU A 368 -9.21 -10.81 -24.24
N ALA A 369 -9.22 -12.07 -24.71
CA ALA A 369 -8.00 -12.79 -25.08
C ALA A 369 -7.08 -12.03 -26.08
N PRO A 370 -7.58 -11.42 -27.18
CA PRO A 370 -6.73 -10.62 -28.05
C PRO A 370 -6.27 -9.30 -27.42
N LEU A 371 -7.04 -8.72 -26.49
CA LEU A 371 -6.66 -7.50 -25.76
C LEU A 371 -5.56 -7.76 -24.72
N ASP A 372 -5.57 -8.94 -24.10
CA ASP A 372 -4.52 -9.39 -23.18
C ASP A 372 -3.17 -9.56 -23.89
N ALA A 373 -3.19 -10.11 -25.12
CA ALA A 373 -2.00 -10.30 -25.93
C ALA A 373 -1.47 -9.02 -26.61
N ALA A 374 -2.30 -7.99 -26.75
CA ALA A 374 -1.95 -6.70 -27.35
C ALA A 374 -1.25 -5.76 -26.36
N PRO A 375 -0.64 -4.64 -26.81
CA PRO A 375 -0.18 -3.59 -25.91
C PRO A 375 -1.26 -3.22 -24.89
N PRO A 376 -0.93 -3.16 -23.59
CA PRO A 376 -1.96 -3.07 -22.58
C PRO A 376 -2.85 -1.84 -22.71
N SER A 377 -4.15 -2.10 -22.78
CA SER A 377 -5.20 -1.08 -22.80
C SER A 377 -6.48 -1.61 -22.16
N LEU A 378 -7.32 -0.70 -21.68
CA LEU A 378 -8.65 -0.98 -21.19
C LEU A 378 -9.59 0.05 -21.85
N PRO A 379 -10.15 -0.24 -23.03
CA PRO A 379 -10.86 0.76 -23.82
C PRO A 379 -12.18 1.17 -23.14
N ALA A 380 -12.38 2.48 -23.00
CA ALA A 380 -13.64 3.09 -22.58
C ALA A 380 -14.75 2.88 -23.62
N LEU A 381 -15.99 3.14 -23.21
CA LEU A 381 -17.11 3.24 -24.15
C LEU A 381 -16.80 4.35 -25.18
N PRO A 382 -17.02 4.14 -26.48
CA PRO A 382 -16.72 5.15 -27.51
C PRO A 382 -17.35 6.52 -27.20
N GLY A 383 -16.54 7.59 -27.18
CA GLY A 383 -16.97 8.94 -26.82
C GLY A 383 -16.93 9.27 -25.31
N HIS A 384 -16.42 8.35 -24.48
CA HIS A 384 -16.27 8.51 -23.03
C HIS A 384 -14.84 8.18 -22.57
N GLU A 385 -13.83 8.60 -23.33
CA GLU A 385 -12.41 8.27 -23.07
C GLU A 385 -11.93 8.71 -21.68
N THR A 386 -12.56 9.71 -21.06
CA THR A 386 -12.24 10.16 -19.69
C THR A 386 -12.61 9.16 -18.60
N GLN A 387 -13.40 8.13 -18.91
CA GLN A 387 -13.78 7.08 -17.97
C GLN A 387 -12.74 5.97 -17.84
N ALA A 388 -11.64 6.03 -18.60
CA ALA A 388 -10.55 5.06 -18.50
C ALA A 388 -9.20 5.76 -18.42
N ASP A 389 -8.40 5.39 -17.43
CA ASP A 389 -7.03 5.91 -17.24
C ASP A 389 -6.21 4.91 -16.40
N ILE A 390 -5.02 5.34 -15.96
CA ILE A 390 -4.19 4.64 -14.98
C ILE A 390 -4.56 5.15 -13.58
N ALA A 391 -4.91 4.23 -12.69
CA ALA A 391 -5.13 4.50 -11.28
C ALA A 391 -3.87 5.11 -10.64
N ARG A 392 -4.08 6.07 -9.75
CA ARG A 392 -3.03 6.84 -9.08
C ARG A 392 -3.53 7.28 -7.71
N PRO A 393 -2.65 7.61 -6.76
CA PRO A 393 -1.19 7.67 -6.86
C PRO A 393 -0.50 6.29 -6.74
N PRO A 394 0.69 6.10 -7.33
CA PRO A 394 1.40 4.81 -7.31
C PRO A 394 1.83 4.37 -5.91
N HIS A 395 1.92 5.25 -4.92
CA HIS A 395 2.20 4.85 -3.53
C HIS A 395 0.97 4.31 -2.79
N LYS A 396 -0.18 4.18 -3.49
CA LYS A 396 -1.39 3.50 -3.01
C LYS A 396 -1.83 2.42 -3.99
N GLN A 397 -1.87 2.77 -5.27
CA GLN A 397 -2.43 1.90 -6.30
C GLN A 397 -1.93 2.27 -7.70
N ARG A 398 -1.90 1.27 -8.58
CA ARG A 398 -1.62 1.46 -10.00
C ARG A 398 -2.23 0.31 -10.79
N PHE A 399 -3.18 0.60 -11.66
CA PHE A 399 -3.80 -0.34 -12.60
C PHE A 399 -4.50 0.43 -13.71
N LEU A 400 -4.81 -0.21 -14.83
CA LEU A 400 -5.74 0.39 -15.79
C LEU A 400 -7.15 0.23 -15.26
N TYR A 401 -7.92 1.31 -15.20
CA TYR A 401 -9.33 1.25 -14.80
C TYR A 401 -10.24 1.74 -15.92
N ARG A 402 -11.50 1.30 -15.86
CA ARG A 402 -12.61 1.85 -16.63
C ARG A 402 -13.84 1.92 -15.75
N GLN A 403 -14.48 3.08 -15.71
CA GLN A 403 -15.76 3.30 -15.05
C GLN A 403 -16.92 3.30 -16.07
N PRO A 404 -18.17 3.06 -15.61
CA PRO A 404 -19.36 3.23 -16.44
C PRO A 404 -19.45 4.62 -17.06
N ALA A 405 -19.98 4.69 -18.27
CA ALA A 405 -20.36 5.94 -18.89
C ALA A 405 -21.64 6.50 -18.22
N PRO A 406 -21.95 7.80 -18.41
CA PRO A 406 -23.21 8.36 -17.94
C PRO A 406 -24.43 7.58 -18.45
N GLU A 407 -25.51 7.58 -17.68
CA GLU A 407 -26.72 6.81 -17.96
C GLU A 407 -27.25 6.99 -19.40
N GLY A 408 -27.69 5.89 -20.01
CA GLY A 408 -28.22 5.87 -21.38
C GLY A 408 -27.16 5.98 -22.48
N SER A 409 -25.86 5.97 -22.15
CA SER A 409 -24.79 5.97 -23.14
C SER A 409 -24.71 4.63 -23.90
N LEU A 410 -24.89 3.50 -23.23
CA LEU A 410 -24.93 2.17 -23.85
C LEU A 410 -25.99 2.07 -24.97
N ALA A 411 -27.19 2.61 -24.73
CA ALA A 411 -28.30 2.57 -25.70
C ALA A 411 -28.01 3.36 -27.00
N LYS A 412 -27.03 4.26 -26.97
CA LYS A 412 -26.58 5.04 -28.14
C LYS A 412 -25.45 4.34 -28.90
N THR A 413 -24.89 3.26 -28.35
CA THR A 413 -23.82 2.48 -28.96
C THR A 413 -24.40 1.45 -29.91
N SER A 414 -23.92 1.44 -31.15
CA SER A 414 -24.45 0.55 -32.21
C SER A 414 -24.04 -0.92 -32.07
N ASP A 415 -22.92 -1.20 -31.41
CA ASP A 415 -22.37 -2.55 -31.23
C ASP A 415 -21.61 -2.63 -29.89
N PRO A 416 -22.33 -2.80 -28.76
CA PRO A 416 -21.70 -2.87 -27.45
C PRO A 416 -20.90 -4.15 -27.30
N THR A 417 -19.68 -4.02 -26.79
CA THR A 417 -18.79 -5.14 -26.46
C THR A 417 -19.31 -5.90 -25.23
N PRO A 418 -18.90 -7.16 -25.02
CA PRO A 418 -19.25 -7.88 -23.79
C PRO A 418 -18.81 -7.17 -22.50
N LEU A 419 -17.72 -6.40 -22.54
CA LEU A 419 -17.29 -5.60 -21.39
C LEU A 419 -18.21 -4.40 -21.15
N ASP A 420 -18.72 -3.76 -22.22
CA ASP A 420 -19.73 -2.70 -22.11
C ASP A 420 -21.00 -3.26 -21.47
N LEU A 421 -21.45 -4.45 -21.87
CA LEU A 421 -22.64 -5.09 -21.29
C LEU A 421 -22.45 -5.43 -19.80
N LEU A 422 -21.26 -5.83 -19.38
CA LEU A 422 -20.98 -6.06 -17.95
C LEU A 422 -21.08 -4.76 -17.14
N LEU A 423 -20.39 -3.72 -17.60
CA LEU A 423 -20.26 -2.45 -16.86
C LEU A 423 -21.52 -1.60 -16.85
N GLU A 424 -22.31 -1.66 -17.93
CA GLU A 424 -23.40 -0.72 -18.17
C GLU A 424 -24.79 -1.38 -18.10
N ASP A 425 -24.90 -2.71 -18.25
CA ASP A 425 -26.19 -3.43 -18.29
C ASP A 425 -26.35 -4.46 -17.17
N LEU A 426 -25.35 -5.30 -16.86
CA LEU A 426 -25.48 -6.34 -15.82
C LEU A 426 -25.26 -5.80 -14.40
N LEU A 427 -24.04 -5.32 -14.12
CA LEU A 427 -23.60 -5.03 -12.76
C LEU A 427 -24.32 -3.85 -12.08
N PRO A 428 -24.64 -2.75 -12.76
CA PRO A 428 -25.45 -1.69 -12.16
C PRO A 428 -26.96 -1.98 -12.18
N ASN A 429 -27.41 -3.14 -12.66
CA ASN A 429 -28.83 -3.42 -12.84
C ASN A 429 -29.56 -3.70 -11.51
N PRO A 430 -30.77 -3.15 -11.31
CA PRO A 430 -31.60 -3.48 -10.16
C PRO A 430 -31.92 -4.98 -10.03
N LEU A 431 -32.08 -5.71 -11.13
CA LEU A 431 -32.34 -7.16 -11.06
C LEU A 431 -31.14 -7.95 -10.56
N PHE A 432 -29.93 -7.52 -10.92
CA PHE A 432 -28.70 -8.11 -10.42
C PHE A 432 -28.51 -7.78 -8.93
N ALA A 433 -28.71 -6.51 -8.54
CA ALA A 433 -28.69 -6.11 -7.14
C ALA A 433 -29.72 -6.87 -6.29
N ARG A 434 -30.94 -7.08 -6.79
CA ARG A 434 -31.96 -7.92 -6.13
C ARG A 434 -31.49 -9.36 -5.95
N TRP A 435 -30.85 -9.96 -6.97
CA TRP A 435 -30.28 -11.30 -6.84
C TRP A 435 -29.14 -11.35 -5.81
N ILE A 436 -28.26 -10.34 -5.77
CA ILE A 436 -27.23 -10.21 -4.73
C ILE A 436 -27.89 -10.15 -3.35
N GLY A 437 -28.90 -9.29 -3.16
CA GLY A 437 -29.62 -9.17 -1.89
C GLY A 437 -30.27 -10.49 -1.44
N LEU A 438 -30.76 -11.31 -2.37
CA LEU A 438 -31.29 -12.65 -2.03
C LEU A 438 -30.20 -13.60 -1.52
N ILE A 439 -29.01 -13.60 -2.12
CA ILE A 439 -27.91 -14.50 -1.72
C ILE A 439 -27.08 -13.97 -0.55
N THR A 440 -27.22 -12.70 -0.17
CA THR A 440 -26.51 -12.13 1.00
C THR A 440 -27.44 -11.85 2.17
N GLY A 441 -28.74 -11.67 1.93
CA GLY A 441 -29.70 -11.19 2.93
C GLY A 441 -29.61 -9.69 3.19
N LEU A 442 -28.91 -8.93 2.35
CA LEU A 442 -28.66 -7.50 2.54
C LEU A 442 -29.50 -6.63 1.59
N GLU A 443 -29.88 -5.45 2.06
CA GLU A 443 -30.51 -4.40 1.24
C GLU A 443 -29.45 -3.45 0.67
N LEU A 444 -29.47 -3.26 -0.65
CA LEU A 444 -28.44 -2.51 -1.38
C LEU A 444 -29.01 -1.18 -1.88
N GLU A 445 -28.38 -0.06 -1.51
CA GLU A 445 -28.87 1.28 -1.83
C GLU A 445 -28.25 1.84 -3.13
N ARG A 446 -26.93 1.70 -3.26
CA ARG A 446 -26.14 2.28 -4.36
C ARG A 446 -24.97 1.38 -4.68
N ALA A 447 -24.53 1.44 -5.93
CA ALA A 447 -23.43 0.63 -6.46
C ALA A 447 -22.34 1.52 -7.08
N GLN A 448 -21.09 1.10 -6.95
CA GLN A 448 -19.96 1.65 -7.66
C GLN A 448 -19.31 0.55 -8.47
N VAL A 449 -19.19 0.72 -9.79
CA VAL A 449 -18.65 -0.30 -10.69
C VAL A 449 -17.32 0.15 -11.30
N VAL A 450 -16.32 -0.73 -11.31
CA VAL A 450 -15.02 -0.46 -11.94
C VAL A 450 -14.47 -1.71 -12.63
N ALA A 451 -14.20 -1.66 -13.93
CA ALA A 451 -13.36 -2.66 -14.59
C ALA A 451 -11.89 -2.34 -14.34
N ARG A 452 -11.08 -3.35 -14.00
CA ARG A 452 -9.66 -3.19 -13.76
C ARG A 452 -8.85 -4.18 -14.60
N ARG A 453 -7.70 -3.71 -15.09
CA ARG A 453 -6.67 -4.54 -15.73
C ARG A 453 -5.34 -4.25 -15.05
N PHE A 454 -4.79 -5.26 -14.40
CA PHE A 454 -3.50 -5.23 -13.72
C PHE A 454 -2.43 -5.82 -14.63
N ARG A 455 -1.65 -4.92 -15.25
CA ARG A 455 -0.59 -5.25 -16.19
C ARG A 455 0.60 -5.90 -15.49
N ARG A 456 1.10 -6.96 -16.11
CA ARG A 456 2.30 -7.68 -15.68
C ARG A 456 3.53 -6.79 -15.61
N GLY A 457 4.22 -6.82 -14.48
CA GLY A 457 5.41 -6.04 -14.19
C GLY A 457 5.12 -4.60 -13.76
N LEU A 458 3.85 -4.22 -13.56
CA LEU A 458 3.45 -2.82 -13.44
C LEU A 458 2.46 -2.53 -12.31
N ASP A 459 1.43 -3.36 -12.16
CA ASP A 459 0.20 -2.95 -11.48
C ASP A 459 -0.09 -3.75 -10.20
N TYR A 460 -0.74 -3.08 -9.24
CA TYR A 460 -1.00 -3.50 -7.87
C TYR A 460 -1.98 -2.55 -7.17
N THR A 461 -2.49 -2.95 -6.02
CA THR A 461 -2.92 -2.02 -4.95
C THR A 461 -2.15 -2.35 -3.67
N LEU A 462 -2.00 -1.39 -2.77
CA LEU A 462 -1.48 -1.60 -1.43
C LEU A 462 -2.62 -1.80 -0.43
N ALA A 463 -2.31 -2.33 0.75
CA ALA A 463 -3.29 -2.56 1.80
C ALA A 463 -3.90 -1.23 2.24
N THR A 464 -5.20 -1.07 2.04
CA THR A 464 -5.98 0.06 2.56
C THR A 464 -6.99 -0.47 3.57
N ALA A 465 -7.17 0.22 4.69
CA ALA A 465 -8.23 -0.07 5.64
C ALA A 465 -9.57 0.45 5.11
N TYR A 466 -10.66 -0.19 5.50
CA TYR A 466 -11.98 0.38 5.35
C TYR A 466 -12.25 1.30 6.54
N GLU A 467 -12.61 2.56 6.28
CA GLU A 467 -12.67 3.60 7.32
C GLU A 467 -14.10 4.06 7.65
N GLU A 468 -15.10 3.60 6.91
CA GLU A 468 -16.50 3.94 7.18
C GLU A 468 -17.07 3.06 8.31
N GLU A 469 -18.04 3.59 9.04
CA GLU A 469 -18.72 2.90 10.16
C GLU A 469 -19.62 1.76 9.67
N GLU A 470 -20.38 2.00 8.60
CA GLU A 470 -21.27 1.00 8.01
C GLU A 470 -20.50 0.06 7.08
N PRO A 471 -20.68 -1.26 7.15
CA PRO A 471 -19.95 -2.20 6.31
C PRO A 471 -20.33 -2.07 4.83
N GLN A 472 -19.41 -2.48 3.96
CA GLN A 472 -19.58 -2.44 2.51
C GLN A 472 -19.56 -3.85 1.92
N LEU A 473 -20.52 -4.13 1.03
CA LEU A 473 -20.51 -5.37 0.28
C LEU A 473 -19.68 -5.19 -1.00
N GLU A 474 -18.54 -5.88 -1.07
CA GLU A 474 -17.60 -5.82 -2.18
C GLU A 474 -17.71 -7.09 -3.05
N VAL A 475 -17.99 -6.90 -4.34
CA VAL A 475 -18.12 -7.98 -5.32
C VAL A 475 -17.00 -7.86 -6.35
N CYS A 476 -16.29 -8.95 -6.64
CA CYS A 476 -15.23 -8.99 -7.66
C CYS A 476 -15.45 -10.15 -8.64
N LEU A 477 -15.72 -9.81 -9.90
CA LEU A 477 -15.83 -10.77 -11.00
C LEU A 477 -14.48 -10.91 -11.72
N GLY A 478 -13.76 -11.99 -11.44
CA GLY A 478 -12.53 -12.37 -12.16
C GLY A 478 -12.82 -12.77 -13.60
N ILE A 479 -12.17 -12.10 -14.55
CA ILE A 479 -12.33 -12.31 -16.00
C ILE A 479 -10.96 -12.42 -16.69
N THR A 480 -9.95 -12.94 -15.97
CA THR A 480 -8.59 -13.12 -16.48
C THR A 480 -8.58 -14.22 -17.55
N PRO A 481 -8.34 -13.91 -18.84
CA PRO A 481 -8.51 -14.87 -19.92
C PRO A 481 -7.43 -15.96 -19.87
N VAL A 482 -7.82 -17.18 -19.51
CA VAL A 482 -6.94 -18.37 -19.52
C VAL A 482 -7.00 -19.10 -20.86
N ALA A 483 -5.95 -19.84 -21.24
CA ALA A 483 -5.97 -20.61 -22.48
C ALA A 483 -6.93 -21.82 -22.37
N GLU A 484 -7.59 -22.21 -23.47
CA GLU A 484 -8.57 -23.31 -23.50
C GLU A 484 -8.03 -24.67 -23.02
N LYS A 485 -6.71 -24.89 -23.11
CA LYS A 485 -6.05 -26.10 -22.60
C LYS A 485 -5.91 -26.09 -21.08
N GLU A 486 -5.68 -24.91 -20.52
CA GLU A 486 -5.47 -24.69 -19.09
C GLU A 486 -6.79 -24.73 -18.31
N GLN A 487 -7.92 -24.34 -18.92
CA GLN A 487 -9.27 -24.52 -18.32
C GLN A 487 -9.62 -25.99 -18.00
N LYS A 488 -8.95 -26.96 -18.66
CA LYS A 488 -9.12 -28.39 -18.38
C LYS A 488 -8.12 -28.91 -17.34
N GLU A 489 -6.94 -28.30 -17.27
CA GLU A 489 -5.86 -28.68 -16.34
C GLU A 489 -6.04 -28.04 -14.95
N GLN A 490 -6.62 -26.83 -14.85
CA GLN A 490 -7.06 -26.19 -13.59
C GLN A 490 -8.06 -27.03 -12.79
N LYS A 491 -8.72 -28.03 -13.41
CA LYS A 491 -9.58 -28.96 -12.69
C LYS A 491 -8.82 -30.11 -12.00
N GLU A 492 -7.51 -30.26 -12.22
CA GLU A 492 -6.75 -31.47 -11.86
C GLU A 492 -5.45 -31.24 -11.04
N THR A 493 -5.04 -30.00 -10.72
CA THR A 493 -3.81 -29.72 -9.96
C THR A 493 -4.05 -28.89 -8.71
N ASP A 494 -3.40 -29.24 -7.58
CA ASP A 494 -3.40 -28.44 -6.34
C ASP A 494 -2.80 -27.04 -6.63
N GLU A 495 -3.64 -26.01 -6.58
CA GLU A 495 -3.42 -24.66 -7.15
C GLU A 495 -2.51 -23.73 -6.30
N ASP A 496 -2.12 -24.14 -5.09
CA ASP A 496 -1.61 -23.19 -4.09
C ASP A 496 -0.15 -22.71 -4.28
N ASP A 497 0.73 -23.50 -4.93
CA ASP A 497 2.18 -23.20 -4.98
C ASP A 497 2.61 -22.33 -6.19
N ASP A 498 1.93 -22.43 -7.34
CA ASP A 498 2.33 -21.71 -8.57
C ASP A 498 1.71 -20.29 -8.65
N GLU A 499 0.52 -20.06 -8.08
CA GLU A 499 -0.17 -18.76 -8.14
C GLU A 499 0.43 -17.73 -7.17
N ALA A 500 0.90 -18.17 -6.00
CA ALA A 500 1.57 -17.32 -5.01
C ALA A 500 2.85 -16.66 -5.55
N VAL A 501 3.51 -17.28 -6.54
CA VAL A 501 4.78 -16.78 -7.12
C VAL A 501 4.54 -15.58 -8.05
N HIS A 502 3.43 -15.56 -8.77
CA HIS A 502 3.17 -14.58 -9.83
C HIS A 502 2.37 -13.36 -9.38
N GLY A 503 1.77 -13.40 -8.19
CA GLY A 503 0.97 -12.30 -7.64
C GLY A 503 -0.38 -12.14 -8.34
N GLY A 504 -1.02 -10.99 -8.17
CA GLY A 504 -2.35 -10.72 -8.73
C GLY A 504 -3.52 -11.31 -7.96
N TYR A 505 -3.30 -12.05 -6.87
CA TYR A 505 -4.37 -12.43 -5.96
C TYR A 505 -4.84 -11.21 -5.16
N GLU A 506 -6.14 -11.13 -4.92
CA GLU A 506 -6.77 -10.17 -4.01
C GLU A 506 -6.78 -10.78 -2.60
N VAL A 507 -6.46 -9.97 -1.59
CA VAL A 507 -6.33 -10.38 -0.18
C VAL A 507 -7.17 -9.46 0.68
N TYR A 508 -7.92 -10.05 1.61
CA TYR A 508 -8.57 -9.39 2.73
C TYR A 508 -7.93 -9.88 4.01
N MET A 509 -7.60 -8.98 4.92
CA MET A 509 -6.94 -9.33 6.17
C MET A 509 -7.30 -8.39 7.31
N VAL A 510 -7.15 -8.88 8.53
CA VAL A 510 -7.44 -8.14 9.75
C VAL A 510 -6.51 -6.93 9.85
N GLY A 511 -7.08 -5.75 10.14
CA GLY A 511 -6.31 -4.55 10.48
C GLY A 511 -5.80 -4.59 11.92
N ASP A 512 -4.82 -3.75 12.26
CA ASP A 512 -4.44 -3.57 13.67
C ASP A 512 -5.62 -2.91 14.42
N GLU A 513 -6.24 -3.59 15.38
CA GLU A 513 -7.10 -2.95 16.38
C GLU A 513 -6.23 -2.00 17.23
N ASP A 514 -6.55 -0.71 17.22
CA ASP A 514 -5.92 0.29 18.10
C ASP A 514 -6.28 -0.03 19.57
N GLU A 515 -5.51 -0.91 20.22
CA GLU A 515 -5.55 -1.02 21.68
C GLU A 515 -4.99 0.28 22.29
N ASP A 516 -5.82 0.93 23.12
CA ASP A 516 -5.61 2.22 23.78
C ASP A 516 -4.17 2.50 24.27
N GLU A 517 -3.73 3.75 24.07
CA GLU A 517 -2.43 4.30 24.46
C GLU A 517 -2.11 4.12 25.97
N GLU A 518 -1.43 3.03 26.36
CA GLU A 518 -0.69 2.99 27.63
C GLU A 518 0.72 3.61 27.45
N GLU A 519 0.98 4.67 28.22
CA GLU A 519 2.23 5.46 28.24
C GLU A 519 3.53 4.60 28.32
N GLU A 520 4.37 4.59 27.28
CA GLU A 520 5.72 3.98 27.33
C GLU A 520 6.88 5.01 27.52
N LYS A 521 7.84 4.63 28.39
CA LYS A 521 9.11 5.31 28.70
C LYS A 521 10.20 5.08 27.64
N PRO A 522 11.23 5.97 27.53
CA PRO A 522 12.24 5.90 26.48
C PRO A 522 13.41 4.98 26.88
N ASP A 523 13.75 3.99 26.03
CA ASP A 523 15.12 3.59 25.66
C ASP A 523 15.14 2.20 24.98
N GLN A 524 15.26 2.17 23.63
CA GLN A 524 16.10 1.27 22.82
C GLN A 524 15.90 1.53 21.31
N PRO A 525 16.96 1.42 20.47
CA PRO A 525 16.90 1.78 19.06
C PRO A 525 16.20 0.71 18.22
N THR A 526 15.13 1.10 17.53
CA THR A 526 14.31 0.26 16.64
C THR A 526 14.85 0.28 15.20
N SER A 527 14.69 -0.83 14.48
CA SER A 527 15.10 -0.97 13.07
C SER A 527 14.05 -0.38 12.13
N SER A 528 14.46 0.58 11.30
CA SER A 528 13.58 1.35 10.44
C SER A 528 13.93 1.13 8.98
N THR A 529 13.47 0.04 8.37
CA THR A 529 13.54 -0.17 6.91
C THR A 529 12.17 -0.01 6.26
N GLY A 530 11.43 1.07 6.47
CA GLY A 530 10.15 1.28 5.76
C GLY A 530 8.98 0.38 6.20
N ALA A 531 9.26 -0.88 6.52
CA ALA A 531 8.46 -1.81 7.28
C ALA A 531 8.96 -1.78 8.72
N GLY A 532 8.17 -1.16 9.59
CA GLY A 532 8.50 -1.09 11.02
C GLY A 532 8.44 -2.47 11.66
N GLN A 533 9.43 -2.80 12.48
CA GLN A 533 9.18 -3.69 13.61
C GLN A 533 8.72 -2.80 14.77
N ARG A 534 7.39 -2.69 14.94
CA ARG A 534 6.83 -2.48 16.29
C ARG A 534 7.30 -3.65 17.16
N LYS A 535 7.54 -3.39 18.45
CA LYS A 535 8.12 -4.35 19.39
C LYS A 535 7.41 -5.71 19.33
N LYS A 536 8.20 -6.73 19.67
CA LYS A 536 7.94 -8.17 19.69
C LYS A 536 6.66 -8.60 20.46
N SER A 537 5.48 -8.41 19.86
CA SER A 537 4.28 -9.26 19.99
C SER A 537 3.10 -8.67 19.20
N LYS A 538 3.09 -8.88 17.88
CA LYS A 538 1.97 -8.97 16.92
C LYS A 538 2.61 -8.84 15.52
N ALA A 539 2.23 -9.70 14.58
CA ALA A 539 2.83 -9.74 13.24
C ALA A 539 2.61 -8.42 12.50
N ASP A 540 3.54 -8.03 11.62
CA ASP A 540 3.39 -6.87 10.73
C ASP A 540 2.13 -7.10 9.86
N PRO A 541 1.07 -6.27 9.96
CA PRO A 541 -0.23 -6.55 9.34
C PRO A 541 -0.17 -6.62 7.82
N ALA A 542 0.91 -6.17 7.19
CA ALA A 542 1.11 -6.29 5.75
C ALA A 542 1.88 -7.57 5.37
N VAL A 543 2.39 -8.35 6.33
CA VAL A 543 3.15 -9.58 6.11
C VAL A 543 2.22 -10.78 6.20
N TYR A 544 1.78 -11.24 5.05
CA TYR A 544 1.16 -12.55 4.91
C TYR A 544 2.22 -13.54 4.38
N LYS A 545 2.24 -14.76 4.91
CA LYS A 545 3.18 -15.80 4.48
C LYS A 545 2.42 -16.83 3.66
N SER A 546 2.40 -16.67 2.34
CA SER A 546 2.01 -17.77 1.46
C SER A 546 3.03 -18.92 1.60
N GLY A 547 2.71 -19.91 2.44
CA GLY A 547 3.47 -21.17 2.56
C GLY A 547 4.23 -21.43 3.88
N GLY A 548 3.88 -20.77 4.99
CA GLY A 548 4.45 -21.11 6.31
C GLY A 548 3.46 -21.84 7.22
N GLU A 549 3.67 -23.14 7.49
CA GLU A 549 2.88 -23.87 8.51
C GLU A 549 3.06 -23.22 9.90
N GLY A 550 2.02 -22.55 10.42
CA GLY A 550 1.80 -22.45 11.87
C GLY A 550 1.67 -21.07 12.53
N GLU A 551 1.51 -19.95 11.81
CA GLU A 551 1.13 -18.66 12.42
C GLU A 551 -0.07 -18.09 11.66
N ASP A 552 -1.15 -17.77 12.39
CA ASP A 552 -2.34 -17.08 11.90
C ASP A 552 -1.91 -15.71 11.36
N ASP A 553 -1.76 -15.59 10.03
CA ASP A 553 -1.18 -14.42 9.36
C ASP A 553 -2.21 -13.32 9.09
N GLY A 554 -3.37 -13.40 9.76
CA GLY A 554 -4.43 -12.41 9.71
C GLY A 554 -5.21 -12.38 8.39
N VAL A 555 -4.92 -13.28 7.45
CA VAL A 555 -5.62 -13.36 6.17
C VAL A 555 -7.02 -13.94 6.38
N LEU A 556 -8.04 -13.15 6.02
CA LEU A 556 -9.45 -13.51 6.12
C LEU A 556 -9.93 -14.22 4.84
N PHE A 557 -9.53 -13.70 3.69
CA PHE A 557 -9.98 -14.22 2.40
C PHE A 557 -8.94 -13.90 1.31
N THR A 558 -8.71 -14.84 0.39
CA THR A 558 -7.85 -14.64 -0.78
C THR A 558 -8.58 -15.08 -2.04
N ASN A 559 -8.53 -14.25 -3.08
CA ASN A 559 -9.15 -14.51 -4.38
C ASN A 559 -8.10 -14.42 -5.50
N PRO A 560 -7.67 -15.55 -6.09
CA PRO A 560 -6.68 -15.54 -7.14
C PRO A 560 -7.20 -14.91 -8.44
N ALA A 561 -6.28 -14.63 -9.36
CA ALA A 561 -6.64 -14.12 -10.69
C ALA A 561 -7.28 -15.23 -11.53
N GLY A 562 -8.61 -15.33 -11.47
CA GLY A 562 -9.37 -16.39 -12.13
C GLY A 562 -10.15 -15.97 -13.37
N TRP A 563 -10.66 -16.98 -14.08
CA TRP A 563 -11.65 -16.82 -15.14
C TRP A 563 -13.05 -17.17 -14.65
N ASN A 564 -14.00 -16.26 -14.84
CA ASN A 564 -15.41 -16.45 -14.54
C ASN A 564 -15.67 -16.89 -13.09
N SER A 565 -14.98 -16.25 -12.15
CA SER A 565 -15.14 -16.45 -10.71
C SER A 565 -15.69 -15.18 -10.08
N LEU A 566 -16.82 -15.25 -9.37
CA LEU A 566 -17.40 -14.11 -8.66
C LEU A 566 -17.13 -14.29 -7.16
N SER A 567 -16.33 -13.41 -6.56
CA SER A 567 -16.20 -13.33 -5.10
C SER A 567 -17.09 -12.23 -4.55
N ILE A 568 -17.69 -12.46 -3.40
CA ILE A 568 -18.55 -11.52 -2.68
C ILE A 568 -18.05 -11.51 -1.24
N VAL A 569 -17.75 -10.34 -0.69
CA VAL A 569 -17.21 -10.17 0.67
C VAL A 569 -17.91 -8.99 1.34
N LEU A 570 -18.44 -9.18 2.54
CA LEU A 570 -18.87 -8.09 3.40
C LEU A 570 -17.66 -7.60 4.20
N ARG A 571 -17.28 -6.34 3.98
CA ARG A 571 -16.09 -5.75 4.58
C ARG A 571 -16.49 -4.70 5.61
N ASP A 572 -16.05 -4.91 6.84
CA ASP A 572 -16.23 -4.05 7.99
C ASP A 572 -15.06 -3.08 8.20
N THR A 573 -15.25 -2.12 9.09
CA THR A 573 -14.25 -1.11 9.46
C THR A 573 -12.96 -1.77 9.92
N GLY A 574 -11.82 -1.26 9.45
CA GLY A 574 -10.50 -1.76 9.83
C GLY A 574 -9.99 -2.91 8.97
N VAL A 575 -10.84 -3.70 8.31
CA VAL A 575 -10.35 -4.78 7.43
C VAL A 575 -9.57 -4.21 6.25
N LEU A 576 -8.38 -4.73 6.04
CA LEU A 576 -7.46 -4.36 4.98
C LEU A 576 -7.78 -5.13 3.69
N ARG A 577 -7.63 -4.47 2.53
CA ARG A 577 -7.75 -5.10 1.21
C ARG A 577 -6.62 -4.68 0.29
N PHE A 578 -6.10 -5.60 -0.52
CA PHE A 578 -5.25 -5.27 -1.66
C PHE A 578 -5.23 -6.33 -2.76
N VAL A 579 -4.76 -5.95 -3.95
CA VAL A 579 -4.40 -6.85 -5.06
C VAL A 579 -2.88 -6.87 -5.19
N LYS A 580 -2.27 -8.03 -4.95
CA LYS A 580 -0.81 -8.18 -5.00
C LYS A 580 -0.27 -7.83 -6.38
N TYR A 581 0.90 -7.20 -6.42
CA TYR A 581 1.65 -6.91 -7.64
C TYR A 581 1.72 -8.10 -8.60
N VAL A 582 1.31 -7.87 -9.85
CA VAL A 582 1.37 -8.89 -10.90
C VAL A 582 2.76 -8.94 -11.49
N SER A 583 3.50 -10.02 -11.25
CA SER A 583 4.85 -10.22 -11.78
C SER A 583 4.86 -10.22 -13.31
N LYS A 584 5.98 -9.75 -13.88
CA LYS A 584 6.26 -9.82 -15.32
C LYS A 584 6.24 -11.25 -15.87
N SER A 585 6.52 -12.25 -15.03
CA SER A 585 6.52 -13.66 -15.43
C SER A 585 5.13 -14.29 -15.47
N ALA A 586 4.08 -13.60 -15.00
CA ALA A 586 2.72 -14.12 -15.08
C ALA A 586 2.31 -14.34 -16.56
N LYS A 587 1.46 -15.34 -16.79
CA LYS A 587 1.03 -15.72 -18.15
C LYS A 587 0.15 -14.67 -18.81
N ASN A 588 -0.74 -14.05 -18.04
CA ASN A 588 -1.70 -13.05 -18.47
C ASN A 588 -1.69 -11.85 -17.52
N ASP A 589 -2.23 -10.71 -17.96
CA ASP A 589 -2.57 -9.63 -17.03
C ASP A 589 -3.75 -10.11 -16.16
N ARG A 590 -3.92 -9.60 -14.94
CA ARG A 590 -5.17 -9.83 -14.20
C ARG A 590 -6.26 -8.91 -14.72
N TRP A 591 -7.44 -9.45 -14.96
CA TRP A 591 -8.63 -8.70 -15.34
C TRP A 591 -9.76 -9.02 -14.38
N ASP A 592 -10.42 -7.98 -13.88
CA ASP A 592 -11.62 -8.12 -13.07
C ASP A 592 -12.59 -6.95 -13.29
N VAL A 593 -13.82 -7.12 -12.81
CA VAL A 593 -14.78 -6.04 -12.64
C VAL A 593 -15.26 -6.07 -11.19
N THR A 594 -15.13 -4.96 -10.49
CA THR A 594 -15.60 -4.82 -9.12
C THR A 594 -16.93 -4.07 -9.07
N VAL A 595 -17.76 -4.44 -8.12
CA VAL A 595 -18.95 -3.71 -7.71
C VAL A 595 -18.92 -3.57 -6.20
N ASP A 596 -18.84 -2.35 -5.72
CA ASP A 596 -18.94 -2.05 -4.30
C ASP A 596 -20.37 -1.55 -4.04
N TYR A 597 -21.07 -2.12 -3.07
CA TYR A 597 -22.45 -1.75 -2.69
C TYR A 597 -22.46 -1.11 -1.31
N ALA A 598 -23.10 0.06 -1.20
CA ALA A 598 -23.46 0.61 0.11
C ALA A 598 -24.79 -0.01 0.56
N LEU A 599 -24.86 -0.36 1.84
CA LEU A 599 -26.04 -0.94 2.45
C LEU A 599 -27.04 0.14 2.83
N ALA A 600 -28.32 -0.21 2.85
CA ALA A 600 -29.34 0.64 3.46
C ALA A 600 -29.08 0.71 4.98
N ALA A 601 -29.22 1.90 5.58
CA ALA A 601 -29.13 2.03 7.03
C ALA A 601 -30.21 1.18 7.69
N GLU A 602 -29.85 0.39 8.70
CA GLU A 602 -30.84 -0.30 9.52
C GLU A 602 -31.66 0.76 10.27
N ASP A 603 -32.97 0.84 10.00
CA ASP A 603 -33.86 1.64 10.84
C ASP A 603 -33.74 1.10 12.27
N ALA A 604 -33.16 1.89 13.17
CA ALA A 604 -33.08 1.61 14.61
C ALA A 604 -34.49 1.65 15.25
N GLU A 605 -35.33 0.69 14.91
CA GLU A 605 -36.68 0.51 15.43
C GLU A 605 -36.75 -0.89 16.05
N GLY A 606 -36.26 -1.00 17.29
CA GLY A 606 -36.19 -2.31 17.94
C GLY A 606 -35.74 -2.33 19.40
N ASP A 607 -36.03 -1.30 20.21
CA ASP A 607 -36.04 -1.48 21.67
C ASP A 607 -37.04 -0.53 22.34
N ALA A 608 -38.32 -0.79 22.06
CA ALA A 608 -39.44 -0.28 22.84
C ALA A 608 -40.28 -1.46 23.35
N ASP A 609 -39.63 -2.40 24.02
CA ASP A 609 -40.33 -3.39 24.83
C ASP A 609 -40.83 -2.71 26.10
N GLY A 610 -42.11 -2.32 26.04
CA GLY A 610 -42.88 -1.90 27.19
C GLY A 610 -43.05 -3.07 28.17
N GLU A 611 -42.35 -3.00 29.29
CA GLU A 611 -42.76 -3.74 30.49
C GLU A 611 -43.73 -2.89 31.31
N ALA A 612 -45.01 -3.24 31.19
CA ALA A 612 -46.02 -2.92 32.19
C ALA A 612 -45.76 -3.78 33.43
N ASP A 613 -45.39 -3.16 34.55
CA ASP A 613 -45.43 -3.78 35.88
C ASP A 613 -46.52 -3.12 36.72
N ASP A 614 -47.54 -3.91 37.05
CA ASP A 614 -48.66 -3.59 37.94
C ASP A 614 -48.29 -4.06 39.36
N GLY A 615 -48.30 -3.17 40.36
CA GLY A 615 -48.14 -3.58 41.76
C GLY A 615 -48.19 -2.46 42.81
N ALA A 616 -49.38 -2.27 43.39
CA ALA A 616 -49.76 -1.29 44.43
C ALA A 616 -48.97 -1.33 45.76
N ASP A 617 -48.82 -0.19 46.45
CA ASP A 617 -49.55 0.11 47.71
C ASP A 617 -49.12 1.43 48.42
N GLU A 618 -50.16 2.14 48.88
CA GLU A 618 -50.33 2.95 50.12
C GLU A 618 -49.53 4.25 50.44
N GLU A 619 -50.31 5.34 50.45
CA GLU A 619 -50.48 6.41 51.46
C GLU A 619 -49.30 7.01 52.27
N GLY A 620 -49.25 8.35 52.27
CA GLY A 620 -49.22 9.12 53.53
C GLY A 620 -48.09 10.16 53.72
N ASP A 621 -48.46 11.43 53.60
CA ASP A 621 -48.07 12.62 54.41
C ASP A 621 -46.59 12.78 54.87
N ASP A 622 -45.92 13.85 54.43
CA ASP A 622 -45.42 14.86 55.37
C ASP A 622 -44.92 16.15 54.68
N ARG A 623 -44.99 17.24 55.45
CA ARG A 623 -45.01 18.67 55.08
C ARG A 623 -43.66 19.38 55.22
N HIS A 624 -43.67 20.68 54.86
CA HIS A 624 -42.78 21.82 55.23
C HIS A 624 -41.49 22.01 54.41
N ASP A 625 -41.01 23.24 54.15
CA ASP A 625 -41.52 24.63 54.15
C ASP A 625 -40.38 25.49 53.52
N ASP A 626 -40.66 26.78 53.31
CA ASP A 626 -39.74 27.93 53.15
C ASP A 626 -39.48 28.45 51.71
N ASP A 627 -40.42 29.28 51.22
CA ASP A 627 -40.39 30.76 51.14
C ASP A 627 -39.12 31.56 50.73
N GLU A 628 -39.42 32.63 49.95
CA GLU A 628 -38.76 33.96 49.83
C GLU A 628 -37.35 34.02 49.17
N ASP A 629 -37.02 34.91 48.22
CA ASP A 629 -37.25 36.36 48.14
C ASP A 629 -37.37 36.90 46.69
N GLU A 630 -38.20 37.94 46.57
CA GLU A 630 -38.36 38.91 45.47
C GLU A 630 -37.43 40.13 45.66
N ASP A 631 -37.30 40.95 44.60
CA ASP A 631 -37.03 42.41 44.62
C ASP A 631 -35.59 42.90 44.93
N GLU A 632 -35.07 44.02 44.42
CA GLU A 632 -35.32 44.97 43.31
C GLU A 632 -34.10 45.95 43.38
N ASP A 633 -33.93 46.76 42.34
CA ASP A 633 -33.25 48.08 42.34
C ASP A 633 -31.71 48.21 42.40
N GLY A 634 -31.23 48.98 41.41
CA GLY A 634 -29.90 49.58 41.37
C GLY A 634 -29.67 50.37 40.08
N ASP A 635 -30.34 51.51 39.94
CA ASP A 635 -30.00 52.60 39.02
C ASP A 635 -28.56 53.09 39.26
N ASP A 636 -27.87 53.49 38.19
CA ASP A 636 -27.08 54.74 38.16
C ASP A 636 -26.71 55.11 36.71
N ASP A 637 -26.94 56.39 36.42
CA ASP A 637 -26.84 57.15 35.18
C ASP A 637 -25.41 57.26 34.61
N ASP A 638 -25.29 57.52 33.28
CA ASP A 638 -24.88 58.84 32.75
C ASP A 638 -24.41 58.80 31.28
N ASP A 639 -24.91 59.80 30.56
CA ASP A 639 -24.31 60.60 29.47
C ASP A 639 -24.31 60.11 27.98
N ASP A 640 -25.25 60.75 27.26
CA ASP A 640 -25.05 61.66 26.12
C ASP A 640 -24.42 61.16 24.81
N ASP A 641 -25.23 61.15 23.74
CA ASP A 641 -25.07 62.12 22.63
C ASP A 641 -26.32 62.08 21.70
N ASP A 642 -27.04 63.19 21.69
CA ASP A 642 -28.16 63.57 20.81
C ASP A 642 -27.69 63.91 19.37
N ASP A 643 -28.55 63.67 18.38
CA ASP A 643 -28.97 64.67 17.37
C ASP A 643 -29.95 64.04 16.33
N ASP A 644 -31.24 64.16 16.64
CA ASP A 644 -32.37 64.71 15.87
C ASP A 644 -32.59 64.45 14.35
N ASP A 645 -33.78 63.85 14.11
CA ASP A 645 -34.94 64.32 13.35
C ASP A 645 -35.04 64.36 11.79
N ASP A 646 -36.02 63.57 11.34
CA ASP A 646 -37.21 63.88 10.50
C ASP A 646 -37.09 64.52 9.10
N ASP A 647 -37.71 63.87 8.11
CA ASP A 647 -38.99 64.37 7.53
C ASP A 647 -39.56 63.42 6.44
N ASP A 648 -40.75 62.92 6.75
CA ASP A 648 -42.00 62.82 5.97
C ASP A 648 -42.04 62.69 4.42
N ASP A 649 -42.83 61.67 4.04
CA ASP A 649 -43.69 61.57 2.86
C ASP A 649 -44.93 62.50 2.96
N GLU A 650 -45.58 62.75 1.82
CA GLU A 650 -46.98 63.23 1.72
C GLU A 650 -48.02 62.18 2.16
#